data_AF-A0A7C7R656-F1
#
_entry.id   AF-A0A7C7R656-F1
#
_cell.length_a   1.000
_cell.length_b   1.000
_cell.length_c   1.000
_cell.angle_alpha   90.00
_cell.angle_beta   90.00
_cell.angle_gamma   90.00
#
_symmetry.space_group_name_H-M   'P 1'
#
loop_
_entity.id
_entity.type
_entity.pdbx_description
1 polymer ?
#
loop_
_entity_poly.entity_id
_entity_poly.type
_entity_poly.pdbx_seq_one_letter_code
_entity_poly.pdbx_strand_id
1 'polypeptide(L)'
;MKSSVDWLLTNALVLTMDTEMRIYEPGAVAVQGETIVAMGPEAEITAAYQARHTLDCGGKALLPGLVNAHTHVPMTLLRGLADDLRLDVWLLGYMMPVEREFVSPEFVRLGTLLAAAELIRSGVTAFADMYYFEEEVARATAEAGLRAVAAQTVLKFPTPDAASYEEGLERAEAFIRQWKGHPLIVPAVAPHAPYTTTPEILKACTDLAVRYDVPLHIHLSETAQEVEEMRQATGMPVIPYVKKQGLFEAKVIAAHCVHIDEGEMHTLEHNAAGVAHNPTSNLKLASGIAPVAKMLEVGVKVGIGTDGTASNNDLDMFEEVRLAALLAKGATGDPTALPASTALLMATRMGAEALHIDHLVGSLEPGKRADLILVDISPVHNSPHFRHDPNAPYAQLIYAAKSTDVTDVMVNGRWLMRERQLLTVNEEDLLAQAAEYARRIDAFLIRREQSVLSKLVAIESATEEESFEVQVKVRVADREAVRHAILEHPDLRILYSRHYRQYDTYFEFADPAEGRLRYREDEFIAPDGSVERVRYRLTLIGPAHERTFPHAVVLNRSRYLAQATHSLRFYREYFKPVREFTVEKDRLRWKVAFRDTEFYINLDHLLQPPLGDFIEIKARTWARRDAEKKAQLVAELLTTLGVQAEAALEEDYADLVGAD
;
A
#
# COMPACT_ATOMS: atom_id res chain seq x y z
N MET A 1 3.65 57.37 12.15
CA MET A 1 2.55 57.03 11.21
C MET A 1 2.40 55.52 11.22
N LYS A 2 1.17 54.99 11.24
CA LYS A 2 0.93 53.55 11.18
C LYS A 2 1.18 53.04 9.76
N SER A 3 1.75 51.84 9.63
CA SER A 3 1.88 51.15 8.34
C SER A 3 0.54 50.53 7.95
N SER A 4 0.15 50.62 6.67
CA SER A 4 -1.10 50.03 6.17
C SER A 4 -0.91 48.54 5.87
N VAL A 5 -1.90 47.71 6.22
CA VAL A 5 -1.95 46.27 5.94
C VAL A 5 -3.34 45.84 5.45
N ASP A 6 -3.49 44.65 4.87
CA ASP A 6 -4.80 44.16 4.43
C ASP A 6 -5.63 43.63 5.60
N TRP A 7 -5.03 42.81 6.47
CA TRP A 7 -5.70 42.22 7.64
C TRP A 7 -4.96 42.50 8.94
N LEU A 8 -5.73 42.77 9.99
CA LEU A 8 -5.32 42.72 11.39
C LEU A 8 -6.15 41.66 12.10
N LEU A 9 -5.52 40.63 12.65
CA LEU A 9 -6.17 39.61 13.46
C LEU A 9 -5.85 39.94 14.92
N THR A 10 -6.84 40.34 15.72
CA THR A 10 -6.66 40.86 17.10
C THR A 10 -7.37 40.00 18.13
N ASN A 11 -7.09 40.21 19.42
CA ASN A 11 -7.70 39.49 20.53
C ASN A 11 -7.56 37.96 20.38
N ALA A 12 -6.36 37.51 20.00
CA ALA A 12 -6.05 36.10 19.83
C ALA A 12 -5.11 35.61 20.95
N LEU A 13 -5.13 34.31 21.21
CA LEU A 13 -4.02 33.60 21.82
C LEU A 13 -3.07 33.18 20.67
N VAL A 14 -2.02 33.96 20.42
CA VAL A 14 -1.11 33.73 19.28
C VAL A 14 -0.01 32.76 19.69
N LEU A 15 0.07 31.60 19.05
CA LEU A 15 1.17 30.64 19.17
C LEU A 15 2.02 30.75 17.91
N THR A 16 3.22 31.33 18.03
CA THR A 16 4.04 31.62 16.84
C THR A 16 4.65 30.37 16.20
N MET A 17 4.94 29.34 17.01
CA MET A 17 5.75 28.18 16.62
C MET A 17 7.12 28.57 16.04
N ASP A 18 7.60 29.78 16.32
CA ASP A 18 8.96 30.23 15.98
C ASP A 18 10.00 29.52 16.85
N THR A 19 11.29 29.74 16.58
CA THR A 19 12.38 29.08 17.32
C THR A 19 12.35 29.34 18.83
N GLU A 20 11.73 30.43 19.27
CA GLU A 20 11.59 30.80 20.68
C GLU A 20 10.26 30.37 21.29
N MET A 21 9.36 29.76 20.51
CA MET A 21 8.03 29.29 20.93
C MET A 21 7.20 30.40 21.59
N ARG A 22 7.29 31.63 21.06
CA ARG A 22 6.64 32.81 21.66
C ARG A 22 5.11 32.68 21.65
N ILE A 23 4.48 33.12 22.75
CA ILE A 23 3.03 33.18 22.94
C ILE A 23 2.63 34.62 23.28
N TYR A 24 1.56 35.12 22.66
CA TYR A 24 0.98 36.44 22.96
C TYR A 24 -0.51 36.32 23.30
N GLU A 25 -0.91 36.83 24.47
CA GLU A 25 -2.31 36.83 24.95
C GLU A 25 -2.60 38.13 25.76
N PRO A 26 -3.42 39.07 25.25
CA PRO A 26 -3.93 39.14 23.89
C PRO A 26 -2.80 39.45 22.89
N GLY A 27 -2.75 38.66 21.83
CA GLY A 27 -1.85 38.84 20.69
C GLY A 27 -2.58 39.30 19.43
N ALA A 28 -1.80 39.78 18.47
CA ALA A 28 -2.28 40.11 17.14
C ALA A 28 -1.30 39.74 16.04
N VAL A 29 -1.82 39.55 14.82
CA VAL A 29 -1.06 39.28 13.59
C VAL A 29 -1.50 40.25 12.49
N ALA A 30 -0.53 40.83 11.78
CA ALA A 30 -0.74 41.71 10.64
C ALA A 30 -0.32 41.01 9.34
N VAL A 31 -1.21 41.03 8.35
CA VAL A 31 -1.02 40.37 7.04
C VAL A 31 -1.16 41.40 5.92
N GLN A 32 -0.18 41.40 5.01
CA GLN A 32 -0.19 42.21 3.79
C GLN A 32 -0.04 41.29 2.57
N GLY A 33 -1.03 41.32 1.69
CA GLY A 33 -1.14 40.39 0.57
C GLY A 33 -1.04 38.95 1.05
N GLU A 34 0.01 38.28 0.60
CA GLU A 34 0.27 36.86 0.84
C GLU A 34 1.12 36.58 2.10
N THR A 35 1.60 37.63 2.76
CA THR A 35 2.70 37.54 3.73
C THR A 35 2.32 38.07 5.11
N ILE A 36 2.85 37.41 6.13
CA ILE A 36 2.83 37.92 7.50
C ILE A 36 3.88 39.03 7.60
N VAL A 37 3.48 40.22 8.09
CA VAL A 37 4.40 41.36 8.22
C VAL A 37 4.76 41.66 9.68
N ALA A 38 3.91 41.28 10.63
CA ALA A 38 4.20 41.39 12.06
C ALA A 38 3.26 40.52 12.90
N MET A 39 3.73 40.14 14.10
CA MET A 39 2.98 39.47 15.16
C MET A 39 3.57 39.89 16.50
N GLY A 40 2.75 39.92 17.55
CA GLY A 40 3.20 40.38 18.86
C GLY A 40 2.05 40.64 19.83
N PRO A 41 2.34 41.31 20.97
CA PRO A 41 1.30 41.82 21.85
C PRO A 41 0.35 42.73 21.08
N GLU A 42 -0.95 42.57 21.27
CA GLU A 42 -1.96 43.29 20.48
C GLU A 42 -1.75 44.82 20.51
N ALA A 43 -1.43 45.37 21.68
CA ALA A 43 -1.22 46.80 21.86
C ALA A 43 -0.08 47.34 20.97
N GLU A 44 0.99 46.56 20.77
CA GLU A 44 2.14 46.98 19.95
C GLU A 44 1.77 46.92 18.46
N ILE A 45 1.12 45.84 18.03
CA ILE A 45 0.72 45.63 16.63
C ILE A 45 -0.33 46.64 16.21
N THR A 46 -1.35 46.89 17.02
CA THR A 46 -2.39 47.89 16.76
C THR A 46 -1.86 49.32 16.80
N ALA A 47 -0.78 49.60 17.56
CA ALA A 47 -0.11 50.90 17.57
C ALA A 47 0.73 51.11 16.31
N ALA A 48 1.35 50.06 15.76
CA ALA A 48 2.23 50.11 14.60
C ALA A 48 1.48 50.03 13.25
N TYR A 49 0.35 49.33 13.19
CA TYR A 49 -0.35 49.01 11.94
C TYR A 49 -1.81 49.47 11.91
N GLN A 50 -2.30 49.79 10.71
CA GLN A 50 -3.71 50.05 10.41
C GLN A 50 -4.14 49.14 9.25
N ALA A 51 -5.24 48.40 9.41
CA ALA A 51 -5.69 47.44 8.40
C ALA A 51 -6.90 47.91 7.59
N ARG A 52 -7.05 47.38 6.37
CA ARG A 52 -8.29 47.45 5.60
C ARG A 52 -9.41 46.65 6.27
N HIS A 53 -9.06 45.50 6.84
CA HIS A 53 -9.98 44.64 7.57
C HIS A 53 -9.39 44.26 8.93
N THR A 54 -10.20 44.38 9.98
CA THR A 54 -9.84 43.90 11.32
C THR A 54 -10.77 42.75 11.70
N LEU A 55 -10.21 41.64 12.15
CA LEU A 55 -10.93 40.50 12.71
C LEU A 55 -10.63 40.38 14.20
N ASP A 56 -11.67 40.45 15.02
CA ASP A 56 -11.59 40.03 16.42
C ASP A 56 -11.64 38.49 16.48
N CYS A 57 -10.56 37.89 16.97
CA CYS A 57 -10.41 36.44 17.10
C CYS A 57 -11.13 35.86 18.33
N GLY A 58 -11.68 36.70 19.22
CA GLY A 58 -12.51 36.25 20.35
C GLY A 58 -11.79 35.43 21.41
N GLY A 59 -10.48 35.61 21.58
CA GLY A 59 -9.63 34.84 22.48
C GLY A 59 -9.27 33.43 21.98
N LYS A 60 -9.65 33.08 20.75
CA LYS A 60 -9.30 31.80 20.12
C LYS A 60 -7.79 31.68 19.87
N ALA A 61 -7.31 30.44 19.75
CA ALA A 61 -5.90 30.17 19.45
C ALA A 61 -5.62 30.42 17.96
N LEU A 62 -4.68 31.33 17.68
CA LEU A 62 -4.19 31.66 16.34
C LEU A 62 -2.77 31.10 16.17
N LEU A 63 -2.60 30.20 15.21
CA LEU A 63 -1.34 29.49 14.98
C LEU A 63 -1.09 29.29 13.48
N PRO A 64 0.12 28.89 13.06
CA PRO A 64 0.35 28.46 11.68
C PRO A 64 -0.59 27.32 11.34
N GLY A 65 -1.00 27.24 10.08
CA GLY A 65 -1.78 26.10 9.65
C GLY A 65 -0.99 24.79 9.73
N LEU A 66 -1.73 23.69 9.91
CA LEU A 66 -1.12 22.38 10.04
C LEU A 66 -0.50 21.95 8.70
N VAL A 67 0.59 21.19 8.81
CA VAL A 67 1.35 20.61 7.71
C VAL A 67 1.21 19.11 7.78
N ASN A 68 0.47 18.52 6.83
CA ASN A 68 0.33 17.06 6.72
C ASN A 68 1.49 16.52 5.88
N ALA A 69 2.44 15.84 6.52
CA ALA A 69 3.71 15.48 5.92
C ALA A 69 3.65 14.32 4.91
N HIS A 70 2.52 13.63 4.79
CA HIS A 70 2.36 12.52 3.85
C HIS A 70 0.88 12.14 3.63
N THR A 71 0.46 12.12 2.37
CA THR A 71 -0.89 11.76 1.93
C THR A 71 -0.90 11.01 0.60
N HIS A 72 -2.04 10.36 0.33
CA HIS A 72 -2.48 9.94 -1.00
C HIS A 72 -3.89 10.48 -1.25
N VAL A 73 -4.01 11.79 -1.51
CA VAL A 73 -5.31 12.51 -1.43
C VAL A 73 -6.41 11.99 -2.36
N PRO A 74 -6.13 11.43 -3.56
CA PRO A 74 -7.19 10.86 -4.39
C PRO A 74 -7.84 9.60 -3.79
N MET A 75 -7.16 8.93 -2.85
CA MET A 75 -7.70 7.74 -2.17
C MET A 75 -8.88 8.06 -1.25
N THR A 76 -9.27 9.33 -1.08
CA THR A 76 -10.54 9.72 -0.44
C THR A 76 -11.76 9.05 -1.07
N LEU A 77 -11.70 8.72 -2.35
CA LEU A 77 -12.72 7.94 -3.07
C LEU A 77 -12.68 6.43 -2.76
N LEU A 78 -11.63 5.95 -2.10
CA LEU A 78 -11.41 4.54 -1.70
C LEU A 78 -11.56 4.34 -0.19
N ARG A 79 -12.09 5.35 0.52
CA ARG A 79 -12.24 5.31 1.98
C ARG A 79 -13.08 4.13 2.44
N GLY A 80 -12.54 3.33 3.36
CA GLY A 80 -13.24 2.18 3.96
C GLY A 80 -13.55 1.05 2.97
N LEU A 81 -12.85 1.00 1.83
CA LEU A 81 -13.14 0.02 0.78
C LEU A 81 -12.74 -1.40 1.15
N ALA A 82 -11.57 -1.57 1.78
CA ALA A 82 -11.04 -2.87 2.18
C ALA A 82 -10.22 -2.70 3.47
N ASP A 83 -10.83 -3.00 4.61
CA ASP A 83 -10.22 -2.89 5.94
C ASP A 83 -9.85 -4.27 6.51
N ASP A 84 -9.05 -4.28 7.59
CA ASP A 84 -8.62 -5.47 8.33
C ASP A 84 -7.85 -6.52 7.51
N LEU A 85 -6.99 -6.04 6.62
CA LEU A 85 -6.10 -6.84 5.76
C LEU A 85 -4.63 -6.47 6.00
N ARG A 86 -3.72 -7.43 5.83
CA ARG A 86 -2.28 -7.14 5.78
C ARG A 86 -1.94 -6.29 4.56
N LEU A 87 -0.90 -5.45 4.66
CA LEU A 87 -0.48 -4.52 3.58
C LEU A 87 -0.36 -5.20 2.21
N ASP A 88 0.25 -6.39 2.12
CA ASP A 88 0.41 -7.12 0.86
C ASP A 88 -0.94 -7.54 0.25
N VAL A 89 -1.87 -8.07 1.06
CA VAL A 89 -3.22 -8.45 0.62
C VAL A 89 -4.07 -7.24 0.28
N TRP A 90 -3.99 -6.19 1.09
CA TRP A 90 -4.70 -4.92 0.87
C TRP A 90 -4.28 -4.27 -0.44
N LEU A 91 -2.97 -4.07 -0.63
CA LEU A 91 -2.42 -3.36 -1.78
C LEU A 91 -2.63 -4.15 -3.07
N LEU A 92 -2.16 -5.39 -3.12
CA LEU A 92 -2.18 -6.21 -4.34
C LEU A 92 -3.56 -6.79 -4.63
N GLY A 93 -4.28 -7.17 -3.58
CA GLY A 93 -5.57 -7.82 -3.69
C GLY A 93 -6.71 -6.85 -3.97
N TYR A 94 -6.68 -5.64 -3.42
CA TYR A 94 -7.83 -4.72 -3.45
C TYR A 94 -7.49 -3.37 -4.07
N MET A 95 -6.47 -2.68 -3.58
CA MET A 95 -6.15 -1.30 -4.03
C MET A 95 -5.70 -1.25 -5.49
N MET A 96 -4.57 -1.87 -5.85
CA MET A 96 -4.01 -1.80 -7.21
C MET A 96 -5.00 -2.19 -8.33
N PRO A 97 -5.85 -3.23 -8.17
CA PRO A 97 -6.86 -3.56 -9.16
C PRO A 97 -7.95 -2.50 -9.31
N VAL A 98 -8.39 -1.88 -8.21
CA VAL A 98 -9.34 -0.76 -8.25
C VAL A 98 -8.68 0.46 -8.85
N GLU A 99 -7.44 0.75 -8.48
CA GLU A 99 -6.68 1.86 -9.04
C GLU A 99 -6.51 1.71 -10.56
N ARG A 100 -6.11 0.52 -11.03
CA ARG A 100 -5.95 0.24 -12.46
C ARG A 100 -7.25 0.45 -13.27
N GLU A 101 -8.40 0.14 -12.68
CA GLU A 101 -9.69 0.25 -13.36
C GLU A 101 -10.30 1.66 -13.28
N PHE A 102 -10.13 2.36 -12.15
CA PHE A 102 -10.88 3.59 -11.86
C PHE A 102 -10.02 4.86 -11.81
N VAL A 103 -8.72 4.76 -11.50
CA VAL A 103 -7.85 5.94 -11.42
C VAL A 103 -7.65 6.51 -12.81
N SER A 104 -8.18 7.71 -12.97
CA SER A 104 -8.24 8.52 -14.17
C SER A 104 -8.04 9.98 -13.76
N PRO A 105 -7.74 10.90 -14.69
CA PRO A 105 -7.66 12.33 -14.39
C PRO A 105 -8.89 12.85 -13.62
N GLU A 106 -10.09 12.39 -13.97
CA GLU A 106 -11.35 12.77 -13.32
C GLU A 106 -11.47 12.22 -11.90
N PHE A 107 -11.06 10.97 -11.67
CA PHE A 107 -10.99 10.37 -10.34
C PHE A 107 -10.03 11.16 -9.44
N VAL A 108 -8.83 11.46 -9.96
CA VAL A 108 -7.79 12.18 -9.22
C VAL A 108 -8.24 13.59 -8.87
N ARG A 109 -8.82 14.33 -9.83
CA ARG A 109 -9.36 15.66 -9.58
C ARG A 109 -10.46 15.64 -8.51
N LEU A 110 -11.44 14.73 -8.63
CA LEU A 110 -12.55 14.64 -7.68
C LEU A 110 -12.06 14.27 -6.28
N GLY A 111 -11.25 13.22 -6.16
CA GLY A 111 -10.69 12.78 -4.87
C GLY A 111 -9.82 13.85 -4.21
N THR A 112 -9.03 14.57 -4.99
CA THR A 112 -8.24 15.71 -4.48
C THR A 112 -9.12 16.84 -3.96
N LEU A 113 -10.20 17.21 -4.65
CA LEU A 113 -11.11 18.26 -4.18
C LEU A 113 -11.88 17.83 -2.92
N LEU A 114 -12.25 16.54 -2.82
CA LEU A 114 -12.87 15.98 -1.63
C LEU A 114 -11.90 16.01 -0.43
N ALA A 115 -10.65 15.60 -0.66
CA ALA A 115 -9.58 15.72 0.34
C ALA A 115 -9.35 17.18 0.74
N ALA A 116 -9.32 18.11 -0.21
CA ALA A 116 -9.12 19.52 0.08
C ALA A 116 -10.22 20.07 1.02
N ALA A 117 -11.48 19.66 0.83
CA ALA A 117 -12.56 20.03 1.73
C ALA A 117 -12.30 19.55 3.18
N GLU A 118 -11.88 18.30 3.34
CA GLU A 118 -11.57 17.70 4.65
C GLU A 118 -10.33 18.34 5.30
N LEU A 119 -9.24 18.50 4.54
CA LEU A 119 -8.00 19.13 4.98
C LEU A 119 -8.23 20.58 5.44
N ILE A 120 -9.00 21.37 4.69
CA ILE A 120 -9.35 22.73 5.10
C ILE A 120 -10.19 22.68 6.40
N ARG A 121 -11.14 21.75 6.53
CA ARG A 121 -11.95 21.61 7.75
C ARG A 121 -11.13 21.22 8.97
N SER A 122 -10.05 20.45 8.80
CA SER A 122 -9.15 20.01 9.88
C SER A 122 -8.02 20.99 10.17
N GLY A 123 -7.96 22.14 9.48
CA GLY A 123 -6.94 23.16 9.72
C GLY A 123 -5.60 22.90 9.03
N VAL A 124 -5.57 21.99 8.06
CA VAL A 124 -4.41 21.80 7.20
C VAL A 124 -4.34 22.91 6.16
N THR A 125 -3.13 23.44 5.97
CA THR A 125 -2.84 24.49 4.98
C THR A 125 -1.81 24.05 3.95
N ALA A 126 -0.95 23.10 4.32
CA ALA A 126 0.01 22.46 3.43
C ALA A 126 0.02 20.95 3.62
N PHE A 127 0.21 20.19 2.54
CA PHE A 127 0.39 18.75 2.61
C PHE A 127 1.47 18.25 1.63
N ALA A 128 1.96 17.04 1.82
CA ALA A 128 2.79 16.36 0.83
C ALA A 128 2.07 15.16 0.25
N ASP A 129 1.80 15.19 -1.05
CA ASP A 129 1.15 14.12 -1.77
C ASP A 129 2.14 13.24 -2.52
N MET A 130 1.70 12.02 -2.79
CA MET A 130 2.41 11.06 -3.60
C MET A 130 1.39 10.18 -4.32
N TYR A 131 1.02 10.52 -5.55
CA TYR A 131 0.06 9.74 -6.30
C TYR A 131 0.37 9.69 -7.80
N TYR A 132 -0.63 9.27 -8.58
CA TYR A 132 -0.65 9.29 -10.04
C TYR A 132 -1.35 10.56 -10.53
N PHE A 133 -1.09 10.96 -11.78
CA PHE A 133 -1.66 12.17 -12.39
C PHE A 133 -1.45 13.41 -11.50
N GLU A 134 -0.24 13.63 -10.99
CA GLU A 134 0.05 14.73 -10.05
C GLU A 134 -0.22 16.12 -10.64
N GLU A 135 -0.27 16.25 -11.97
CA GLU A 135 -0.73 17.49 -12.60
C GLU A 135 -2.20 17.83 -12.31
N GLU A 136 -3.05 16.82 -12.08
CA GLU A 136 -4.45 17.00 -11.68
C GLU A 136 -4.58 17.22 -10.17
N VAL A 137 -3.77 16.55 -9.36
CA VAL A 137 -3.64 16.84 -7.91
C VAL A 137 -3.27 18.32 -7.74
N ALA A 138 -2.16 18.75 -8.34
CA ALA A 138 -1.68 20.13 -8.27
C ALA A 138 -2.73 21.15 -8.74
N ARG A 139 -3.47 20.86 -9.81
CA ARG A 139 -4.53 21.74 -10.32
C ARG A 139 -5.70 21.85 -9.34
N ALA A 140 -6.20 20.73 -8.85
CA ALA A 140 -7.29 20.70 -7.87
C ALA A 140 -6.89 21.36 -6.55
N THR A 141 -5.67 21.11 -6.06
CA THR A 141 -5.11 21.75 -4.88
C THR A 141 -5.03 23.27 -5.02
N ALA A 142 -4.46 23.76 -6.13
CA ALA A 142 -4.34 25.19 -6.39
C ALA A 142 -5.71 25.87 -6.55
N GLU A 143 -6.69 25.18 -7.15
CA GLU A 143 -8.08 25.64 -7.27
C GLU A 143 -8.75 25.77 -5.90
N ALA A 144 -8.60 24.77 -5.03
CA ALA A 144 -9.08 24.81 -3.66
C ALA A 144 -8.35 25.85 -2.80
N GLY A 145 -7.14 26.24 -3.19
CA GLY A 145 -6.32 27.28 -2.55
C GLY A 145 -5.34 26.76 -1.51
N LEU A 146 -5.15 25.44 -1.40
CA LEU A 146 -4.19 24.81 -0.49
C LEU A 146 -2.77 24.82 -1.07
N ARG A 147 -1.77 24.58 -0.21
CA ARG A 147 -0.37 24.36 -0.60
C ARG A 147 -0.08 22.86 -0.64
N ALA A 148 0.73 22.42 -1.62
CA ALA A 148 1.20 21.04 -1.66
C ALA A 148 2.65 20.90 -2.11
N VAL A 149 3.35 19.92 -1.53
CA VAL A 149 4.48 19.24 -2.14
C VAL A 149 3.91 18.03 -2.88
N ALA A 150 3.76 18.12 -4.19
CA ALA A 150 3.10 17.10 -5.02
C ALA A 150 4.16 16.25 -5.71
N ALA A 151 4.17 14.93 -5.52
CA ALA A 151 5.30 14.08 -5.91
C ALA A 151 4.89 12.97 -6.90
N GLN A 152 5.31 13.12 -8.15
CA GLN A 152 4.90 12.20 -9.23
C GLN A 152 5.50 10.81 -9.02
N THR A 153 4.62 9.81 -8.89
CA THR A 153 5.03 8.44 -8.57
C THR A 153 5.70 7.75 -9.76
N VAL A 154 6.78 7.01 -9.49
CA VAL A 154 7.52 6.17 -10.45
C VAL A 154 7.72 4.77 -9.86
N LEU A 155 7.34 3.72 -10.61
CA LEU A 155 7.45 2.31 -10.22
C LEU A 155 8.03 1.44 -11.34
N LYS A 156 8.51 0.24 -11.02
CA LYS A 156 9.02 -0.74 -12.00
C LYS A 156 7.93 -1.45 -12.82
N PHE A 157 6.66 -1.29 -12.45
CA PHE A 157 5.51 -1.89 -13.14
C PHE A 157 4.56 -0.80 -13.64
N PRO A 158 3.69 -1.09 -14.64
CA PRO A 158 2.76 -0.10 -15.18
C PRO A 158 1.85 0.52 -14.12
N THR A 159 1.62 1.82 -14.23
CA THR A 159 0.76 2.63 -13.37
C THR A 159 -0.47 3.13 -14.14
N PRO A 160 -1.50 3.68 -13.47
CA PRO A 160 -2.65 4.27 -14.16
C PRO A 160 -2.28 5.37 -15.18
N ASP A 161 -1.17 6.07 -14.99
CA ASP A 161 -0.74 7.24 -15.77
C ASP A 161 0.53 7.04 -16.60
N ALA A 162 1.17 5.87 -16.52
CA ALA A 162 2.37 5.51 -17.30
C ALA A 162 2.47 4.00 -17.54
N ALA A 163 2.76 3.60 -18.78
CA ALA A 163 2.91 2.18 -19.15
C ALA A 163 4.28 1.59 -18.77
N SER A 164 5.26 2.45 -18.46
CA SER A 164 6.64 2.09 -18.14
C SER A 164 7.27 3.10 -17.17
N TYR A 165 8.38 2.74 -16.53
CA TYR A 165 9.06 3.68 -15.62
C TYR A 165 9.72 4.84 -16.39
N GLU A 166 10.14 4.65 -17.65
CA GLU A 166 10.65 5.72 -18.51
C GLU A 166 9.56 6.77 -18.77
N GLU A 167 8.35 6.34 -19.11
CA GLU A 167 7.20 7.23 -19.28
C GLU A 167 6.84 7.93 -17.95
N GLY A 168 6.93 7.22 -16.81
CA GLY A 168 6.76 7.81 -15.48
C GLY A 168 7.78 8.91 -15.18
N LEU A 169 9.06 8.71 -15.54
CA LEU A 169 10.12 9.72 -15.41
C LEU A 169 9.89 10.92 -16.34
N GLU A 170 9.48 10.68 -17.58
CA GLU A 170 9.14 11.74 -18.53
C GLU A 170 7.97 12.59 -18.01
N ARG A 171 6.94 11.94 -17.44
CA ARG A 171 5.81 12.62 -16.80
C ARG A 171 6.26 13.44 -15.60
N ALA A 172 7.09 12.88 -14.72
CA ALA A 172 7.64 13.60 -13.58
C ALA A 172 8.45 14.84 -14.01
N GLU A 173 9.29 14.72 -15.04
CA GLU A 173 10.03 15.87 -15.59
C GLU A 173 9.10 16.93 -16.18
N ALA A 174 8.07 16.53 -16.93
CA ALA A 174 7.08 17.44 -17.49
C ALA A 174 6.30 18.18 -16.39
N PHE A 175 5.87 17.45 -15.36
CA PHE A 175 5.19 18.00 -14.19
C PHE A 175 6.05 19.04 -13.46
N ILE A 176 7.33 18.72 -13.20
CA ILE A 176 8.28 19.67 -12.59
C ILE A 176 8.40 20.93 -13.43
N ARG A 177 8.60 20.80 -14.75
CA ARG A 177 8.73 21.96 -15.65
C ARG A 177 7.49 22.84 -15.66
N GLN A 178 6.31 22.24 -15.53
CA GLN A 178 5.04 22.97 -15.53
C GLN A 178 4.80 23.74 -14.23
N TRP A 179 5.09 23.13 -13.08
CA TRP A 179 4.65 23.65 -11.78
C TRP A 179 5.74 24.35 -10.97
N LYS A 180 7.02 24.20 -11.35
CA LYS A 180 8.11 24.86 -10.63
C LYS A 180 7.93 26.38 -10.61
N GLY A 181 7.96 26.96 -9.42
CA GLY A 181 7.75 28.40 -9.21
C GLY A 181 6.29 28.82 -9.01
N HIS A 182 5.34 27.88 -9.01
CA HIS A 182 3.96 28.15 -8.63
C HIS A 182 3.87 28.57 -7.14
N PRO A 183 3.04 29.56 -6.76
CA PRO A 183 3.00 30.08 -5.39
C PRO A 183 2.49 29.08 -4.34
N LEU A 184 1.76 28.05 -4.76
CA LEU A 184 1.14 27.04 -3.89
C LEU A 184 1.65 25.61 -4.11
N ILE A 185 2.31 25.32 -5.23
CA ILE A 185 2.68 23.95 -5.60
C ILE A 185 4.20 23.85 -5.69
N VAL A 186 4.76 22.92 -4.93
CA VAL A 186 6.16 22.50 -5.02
C VAL A 186 6.17 21.12 -5.70
N PRO A 187 6.56 21.01 -6.97
CA PRO A 187 6.64 19.71 -7.61
C PRO A 187 7.81 18.90 -7.05
N ALA A 188 7.64 17.58 -6.95
CA ALA A 188 8.60 16.62 -6.45
C ALA A 188 8.57 15.31 -7.29
N VAL A 189 9.53 14.42 -7.05
CA VAL A 189 9.61 13.08 -7.67
C VAL A 189 9.37 12.03 -6.60
N ALA A 190 8.62 10.97 -6.91
CA ALA A 190 8.34 9.92 -5.94
C ALA A 190 8.65 8.50 -6.45
N PRO A 191 9.90 8.00 -6.35
CA PRO A 191 10.12 6.56 -6.44
C PRO A 191 9.33 5.88 -5.31
N HIS A 192 8.44 4.93 -5.64
CA HIS A 192 7.44 4.47 -4.67
C HIS A 192 8.03 3.94 -3.35
N ALA A 193 8.83 2.87 -3.45
CA ALA A 193 9.51 2.25 -2.34
C ALA A 193 10.69 1.42 -2.86
N PRO A 194 11.68 1.07 -2.03
CA PRO A 194 12.83 0.26 -2.44
C PRO A 194 12.47 -1.11 -3.02
N TYR A 195 11.36 -1.72 -2.56
CA TYR A 195 10.91 -3.03 -3.05
C TYR A 195 10.13 -2.96 -4.38
N THR A 196 9.63 -1.78 -4.77
CA THR A 196 8.92 -1.55 -6.05
C THR A 196 9.74 -0.80 -7.09
N THR A 197 11.00 -0.49 -6.79
CA THR A 197 11.92 0.22 -7.69
C THR A 197 13.23 -0.55 -7.82
N THR A 198 13.88 -0.46 -8.98
CA THR A 198 15.22 -1.02 -9.19
C THR A 198 16.29 0.02 -8.82
N PRO A 199 17.57 -0.37 -8.64
CA PRO A 199 18.66 0.59 -8.45
C PRO A 199 18.69 1.69 -9.51
N GLU A 200 18.43 1.32 -10.76
CA GLU A 200 18.41 2.25 -11.91
C GLU A 200 17.27 3.27 -11.78
N ILE A 201 16.07 2.82 -11.37
CA ILE A 201 14.93 3.71 -11.14
C ILE A 201 15.22 4.67 -9.99
N LEU A 202 15.74 4.17 -8.86
CA LEU A 202 16.11 5.01 -7.72
C LEU A 202 17.12 6.09 -8.12
N LYS A 203 18.16 5.71 -8.87
CA LYS A 203 19.17 6.66 -9.35
C LYS A 203 18.58 7.67 -10.32
N ALA A 204 17.74 7.25 -11.25
CA ALA A 204 17.12 8.13 -12.24
C ALA A 204 16.17 9.16 -11.59
N CYS A 205 15.35 8.74 -10.63
CA CYS A 205 14.50 9.66 -9.85
C CYS A 205 15.34 10.66 -9.05
N THR A 206 16.43 10.19 -8.43
CA THR A 206 17.37 11.04 -7.69
C THR A 206 18.02 12.07 -8.61
N ASP A 207 18.54 11.64 -9.76
CA ASP A 207 19.18 12.53 -10.73
C ASP A 207 18.22 13.59 -11.27
N LEU A 208 16.95 13.22 -11.46
CA LEU A 208 15.91 14.16 -11.86
C LEU A 208 15.64 15.18 -10.75
N ALA A 209 15.49 14.74 -9.50
CA ALA A 209 15.27 15.61 -8.34
C ALA A 209 16.43 16.60 -8.14
N VAL A 210 17.68 16.12 -8.23
CA VAL A 210 18.90 16.93 -8.14
C VAL A 210 18.99 17.94 -9.30
N ARG A 211 18.73 17.50 -10.55
CA ARG A 211 18.79 18.36 -11.74
C ARG A 211 17.87 19.59 -11.61
N TYR A 212 16.70 19.39 -11.03
CA TYR A 212 15.71 20.45 -10.85
C TYR A 212 15.70 21.06 -9.46
N ASP A 213 16.55 20.63 -8.53
CA ASP A 213 16.56 21.08 -7.13
C ASP A 213 15.16 21.00 -6.46
N VAL A 214 14.48 19.86 -6.66
CA VAL A 214 13.16 19.59 -6.08
C VAL A 214 13.22 18.45 -5.04
N PRO A 215 12.24 18.35 -4.13
CA PRO A 215 12.17 17.25 -3.19
C PRO A 215 11.99 15.87 -3.87
N LEU A 216 12.38 14.83 -3.15
CA LEU A 216 12.13 13.44 -3.48
C LEU A 216 11.38 12.77 -2.32
N HIS A 217 10.20 12.20 -2.59
CA HIS A 217 9.31 11.60 -1.59
C HIS A 217 9.25 10.07 -1.77
N ILE A 218 9.50 9.28 -0.71
CA ILE A 218 9.58 7.81 -0.81
C ILE A 218 9.18 7.13 0.50
N HIS A 219 8.50 5.99 0.43
CA HIS A 219 8.25 5.11 1.58
C HIS A 219 9.51 4.32 1.93
N LEU A 220 9.95 4.36 3.19
CA LEU A 220 11.15 3.64 3.64
C LEU A 220 10.89 2.90 4.95
N SER A 221 11.28 1.62 4.99
CA SER A 221 11.29 0.80 6.22
C SER A 221 9.95 0.81 6.96
N GLU A 222 8.87 0.66 6.20
CA GLU A 222 7.51 0.71 6.72
C GLU A 222 7.19 -0.58 7.50
N THR A 223 7.58 -1.74 6.98
CA THR A 223 7.27 -3.04 7.60
C THR A 223 8.53 -3.83 7.96
N ALA A 224 8.44 -4.68 8.98
CA ALA A 224 9.53 -5.57 9.35
C ALA A 224 9.85 -6.55 8.20
N GLN A 225 8.83 -6.96 7.44
CA GLN A 225 8.97 -7.84 6.30
C GLN A 225 9.80 -7.19 5.18
N GLU A 226 9.53 -5.92 4.85
CA GLU A 226 10.33 -5.15 3.89
C GLU A 226 11.82 -5.15 4.28
N VAL A 227 12.12 -4.84 5.54
CA VAL A 227 13.51 -4.76 6.04
C VAL A 227 14.20 -6.12 5.96
N GLU A 228 13.52 -7.18 6.36
CA GLU A 228 14.07 -8.53 6.32
C GLU A 228 14.29 -9.04 4.89
N GLU A 229 13.31 -8.85 3.99
CA GLU A 229 13.44 -9.23 2.58
C GLU A 229 14.58 -8.45 1.89
N MET A 230 14.72 -7.15 2.17
CA MET A 230 15.83 -6.34 1.66
C MET A 230 17.18 -6.84 2.16
N ARG A 231 17.29 -7.19 3.45
CA ARG A 231 18.50 -7.76 4.05
C ARG A 231 18.86 -9.09 3.40
N GLN A 232 17.89 -9.96 3.15
CA GLN A 232 18.10 -11.24 2.49
C GLN A 232 18.55 -11.06 1.02
N ALA A 233 17.95 -10.12 0.29
CA ALA A 233 18.23 -9.91 -1.12
C ALA A 233 19.56 -9.18 -1.37
N THR A 234 19.94 -8.23 -0.51
CA THR A 234 21.05 -7.30 -0.77
C THR A 234 22.18 -7.37 0.25
N GLY A 235 21.97 -8.04 1.39
CA GLY A 235 22.88 -8.03 2.54
C GLY A 235 22.92 -6.69 3.28
N MET A 236 22.01 -5.76 2.99
CA MET A 236 21.99 -4.41 3.57
C MET A 236 20.61 -4.09 4.18
N PRO A 237 20.55 -3.30 5.27
CA PRO A 237 19.31 -2.65 5.70
C PRO A 237 18.85 -1.62 4.65
N VAL A 238 17.60 -1.16 4.77
CA VAL A 238 16.95 -0.32 3.76
C VAL A 238 17.62 1.05 3.63
N ILE A 239 17.88 1.76 4.73
CA ILE A 239 18.47 3.11 4.67
C ILE A 239 19.91 3.09 4.10
N PRO A 240 20.82 2.17 4.52
CA PRO A 240 22.12 2.02 3.89
C PRO A 240 22.04 1.61 2.41
N TYR A 241 21.06 0.79 2.03
CA TYR A 241 20.85 0.39 0.64
C TYR A 241 20.51 1.59 -0.24
N VAL A 242 19.51 2.41 0.14
CA VAL A 242 19.12 3.57 -0.67
C VAL A 242 20.20 4.66 -0.67
N LYS A 243 20.96 4.80 0.43
CA LYS A 243 22.15 5.66 0.46
C LYS A 243 23.19 5.25 -0.58
N LYS A 244 23.44 3.95 -0.72
CA LYS A 244 24.39 3.42 -1.71
C LYS A 244 23.94 3.72 -3.15
N GLN A 245 22.64 3.86 -3.39
CA GLN A 245 22.09 4.26 -4.68
C GLN A 245 22.07 5.78 -4.91
N GLY A 246 22.60 6.57 -3.97
CA GLY A 246 22.68 8.02 -4.08
C GLY A 246 21.39 8.76 -3.69
N LEU A 247 20.37 8.11 -3.14
CA LEU A 247 19.06 8.72 -2.83
C LEU A 247 19.18 10.06 -2.08
N PHE A 248 20.10 10.11 -1.12
CA PHE A 248 20.36 11.27 -0.26
C PHE A 248 21.17 12.39 -0.91
N GLU A 249 21.50 12.30 -2.20
CA GLU A 249 21.96 13.45 -2.99
C GLU A 249 20.81 14.45 -3.24
N ALA A 250 19.56 13.99 -3.17
CA ALA A 250 18.35 14.82 -3.26
C ALA A 250 17.83 15.24 -1.87
N LYS A 251 16.90 16.19 -1.84
CA LYS A 251 16.16 16.59 -0.63
C LYS A 251 15.08 15.55 -0.32
N VAL A 252 15.43 14.56 0.50
CA VAL A 252 14.56 13.40 0.76
C VAL A 252 13.49 13.69 1.81
N ILE A 253 12.27 13.22 1.53
CA ILE A 253 11.14 13.05 2.44
C ILE A 253 10.88 11.54 2.55
N ALA A 254 11.12 10.97 3.73
CA ALA A 254 11.02 9.54 4.01
C ALA A 254 9.74 9.23 4.79
N ALA A 255 8.75 8.63 4.14
CA ALA A 255 7.51 8.24 4.79
C ALA A 255 7.70 6.98 5.66
N HIS A 256 6.96 6.93 6.77
CA HIS A 256 6.91 5.85 7.77
C HIS A 256 8.15 5.72 8.67
N CYS A 257 9.26 5.20 8.16
CA CYS A 257 10.49 4.93 8.92
C CYS A 257 10.23 4.14 10.22
N VAL A 258 9.38 3.10 10.16
CA VAL A 258 8.95 2.34 11.35
C VAL A 258 10.08 1.45 11.87
N HIS A 259 10.77 0.75 10.97
CA HIS A 259 11.79 -0.25 11.29
C HIS A 259 13.18 0.23 10.94
N ILE A 260 13.68 1.22 11.67
CA ILE A 260 15.05 1.74 11.51
C ILE A 260 15.82 1.69 12.83
N ASP A 261 17.13 1.44 12.75
CA ASP A 261 18.03 1.53 13.90
C ASP A 261 18.65 2.93 14.10
N GLU A 262 19.38 3.14 15.20
CA GLU A 262 20.01 4.43 15.51
C GLU A 262 21.06 4.86 14.48
N GLY A 263 21.77 3.92 13.85
CA GLY A 263 22.73 4.22 12.78
C GLY A 263 22.03 4.68 11.50
N GLU A 264 20.85 4.12 11.20
CA GLU A 264 19.96 4.58 10.14
C GLU A 264 19.38 5.95 10.44
N MET A 265 18.97 6.23 11.69
CA MET A 265 18.51 7.56 12.12
C MET A 265 19.60 8.63 11.95
N HIS A 266 20.84 8.32 12.39
CA HIS A 266 21.97 9.21 12.14
C HIS A 266 22.20 9.40 10.64
N THR A 267 22.04 8.37 9.83
CA THR A 267 22.16 8.52 8.37
C THR A 267 21.12 9.50 7.82
N LEU A 268 19.87 9.44 8.28
CA LEU A 268 18.84 10.39 7.88
C LEU A 268 19.19 11.83 8.31
N GLU A 269 19.62 12.02 9.56
CA GLU A 269 20.00 13.33 10.10
C GLU A 269 21.18 13.95 9.35
N HIS A 270 22.28 13.20 9.14
CA HIS A 270 23.48 13.70 8.46
C HIS A 270 23.20 14.14 7.01
N ASN A 271 22.17 13.58 6.37
CA ASN A 271 21.77 13.93 5.01
C ASN A 271 20.58 14.91 4.97
N ALA A 272 20.19 15.47 6.12
CA ALA A 272 19.03 16.35 6.27
C ALA A 272 17.74 15.77 5.65
N ALA A 273 17.55 14.45 5.71
CA ALA A 273 16.31 13.83 5.28
C ALA A 273 15.19 14.12 6.29
N GLY A 274 14.03 14.53 5.79
CA GLY A 274 12.82 14.66 6.59
C GLY A 274 12.12 13.31 6.72
N VAL A 275 11.44 13.06 7.85
CA VAL A 275 10.62 11.87 8.07
C VAL A 275 9.16 12.28 8.20
N ALA A 276 8.25 11.56 7.54
CA ALA A 276 6.81 11.69 7.76
C ALA A 276 6.31 10.50 8.61
N HIS A 277 5.96 10.77 9.87
CA HIS A 277 5.41 9.77 10.78
C HIS A 277 3.90 9.64 10.59
N ASN A 278 3.45 8.44 10.22
CA ASN A 278 2.04 8.14 9.89
C ASN A 278 1.42 7.17 10.93
N PRO A 279 1.15 7.61 12.17
CA PRO A 279 0.86 6.68 13.27
C PRO A 279 -0.40 5.84 13.07
N THR A 280 -1.52 6.41 12.60
CA THR A 280 -2.74 5.62 12.41
C THR A 280 -2.56 4.57 11.34
N SER A 281 -1.99 4.92 10.18
CA SER A 281 -1.69 3.95 9.11
C SER A 281 -0.77 2.83 9.59
N ASN A 282 0.32 3.20 10.28
CA ASN A 282 1.26 2.23 10.81
C ASN A 282 0.60 1.23 11.79
N LEU A 283 -0.36 1.68 12.59
CA LEU A 283 -1.12 0.82 13.51
C LEU A 283 -2.19 0.00 12.77
N LYS A 284 -2.94 0.61 11.85
CA LYS A 284 -4.05 -0.03 11.13
C LYS A 284 -3.57 -1.16 10.22
N LEU A 285 -2.42 -0.99 9.57
CA LEU A 285 -1.79 -2.02 8.74
C LEU A 285 -0.91 -2.99 9.54
N ALA A 286 -0.81 -2.81 10.85
CA ALA A 286 0.09 -3.54 11.75
C ALA A 286 1.56 -3.48 11.29
N SER A 287 1.95 -2.38 10.64
CA SER A 287 3.33 -2.10 10.22
C SER A 287 4.25 -1.98 11.42
N GLY A 288 3.80 -1.30 12.50
CA GLY A 288 4.52 -1.21 13.77
C GLY A 288 4.44 0.17 14.41
N ILE A 289 5.39 0.48 15.30
CA ILE A 289 5.49 1.78 15.98
C ILE A 289 6.84 2.40 15.65
N ALA A 290 6.85 3.52 14.91
CA ALA A 290 8.08 4.21 14.57
C ALA A 290 8.76 4.80 15.83
N PRO A 291 10.09 4.71 15.96
CA PRO A 291 10.85 5.19 17.13
C PRO A 291 11.01 6.72 17.15
N VAL A 292 9.92 7.47 17.02
CA VAL A 292 9.90 8.94 16.87
C VAL A 292 10.64 9.66 17.98
N ALA A 293 10.47 9.23 19.24
CA ALA A 293 11.17 9.85 20.37
C ALA A 293 12.69 9.79 20.20
N LYS A 294 13.22 8.67 19.66
CA LYS A 294 14.65 8.49 19.39
C LYS A 294 15.10 9.27 18.16
N MET A 295 14.30 9.31 17.10
CA MET A 295 14.58 10.14 15.92
C MET A 295 14.75 11.62 16.31
N LEU A 296 13.85 12.14 17.16
CA LEU A 296 13.90 13.51 17.67
C LEU A 296 15.12 13.75 18.56
N GLU A 297 15.50 12.79 19.41
CA GLU A 297 16.72 12.87 20.24
C GLU A 297 17.98 12.96 19.35
N VAL A 298 18.03 12.20 18.26
CA VAL A 298 19.13 12.23 17.27
C VAL A 298 19.17 13.55 16.50
N GLY A 299 18.03 14.24 16.36
CA GLY A 299 17.91 15.51 15.64
C GLY A 299 17.27 15.41 14.25
N VAL A 300 16.71 14.25 13.90
CA VAL A 300 15.95 14.07 12.65
C VAL A 300 14.73 14.99 12.65
N LYS A 301 14.45 15.62 11.50
CA LYS A 301 13.24 16.43 11.31
C LYS A 301 12.06 15.51 11.03
N VAL A 302 11.13 15.41 11.97
CA VAL A 302 9.98 14.50 11.87
C VAL A 302 8.69 15.31 11.75
N GLY A 303 8.02 15.22 10.61
CA GLY A 303 6.65 15.65 10.41
C GLY A 303 5.63 14.57 10.76
N ILE A 304 4.35 14.91 10.78
CA ILE A 304 3.25 13.95 10.98
C ILE A 304 2.41 13.92 9.70
N GLY A 305 2.09 12.72 9.22
CA GLY A 305 1.27 12.50 8.04
C GLY A 305 0.07 11.61 8.34
N THR A 306 -0.98 11.70 7.52
CA THR A 306 -2.18 10.85 7.65
C THR A 306 -2.10 9.59 6.80
N ASP A 307 -1.21 9.56 5.80
CA ASP A 307 -1.27 8.59 4.69
C ASP A 307 -2.60 8.73 3.90
N GLY A 308 -2.93 7.76 3.05
CA GLY A 308 -4.20 7.66 2.33
C GLY A 308 -5.38 7.22 3.21
N THR A 309 -6.58 7.67 2.87
CA THR A 309 -7.81 7.34 3.64
C THR A 309 -8.30 5.89 3.48
N ALA A 310 -7.56 5.06 2.77
CA ALA A 310 -7.82 3.62 2.72
C ALA A 310 -7.00 2.84 3.79
N SER A 311 -6.01 3.49 4.42
CA SER A 311 -5.19 2.95 5.51
C SER A 311 -5.26 3.78 6.80
N ASN A 312 -6.10 4.82 6.88
CA ASN A 312 -6.27 5.65 8.09
C ASN A 312 -7.57 5.39 8.90
N ASN A 313 -8.74 5.96 8.57
CA ASN A 313 -9.28 6.29 7.24
C ASN A 313 -9.80 7.75 7.13
N ASP A 314 -9.24 8.70 7.88
CA ASP A 314 -9.51 10.14 7.72
C ASP A 314 -8.26 10.99 7.45
N LEU A 315 -8.45 12.29 7.20
CA LEU A 315 -7.39 13.28 7.04
C LEU A 315 -7.36 14.28 8.23
N ASP A 316 -7.69 13.82 9.44
CA ASP A 316 -7.75 14.64 10.64
C ASP A 316 -6.39 14.73 11.36
N MET A 317 -5.68 15.84 11.11
CA MET A 317 -4.39 16.09 11.77
C MET A 317 -4.48 16.31 13.28
N PHE A 318 -5.63 16.69 13.86
CA PHE A 318 -5.73 16.77 15.33
C PHE A 318 -5.70 15.36 15.94
N GLU A 319 -6.34 14.38 15.30
CA GLU A 319 -6.29 12.99 15.73
C GLU A 319 -4.89 12.39 15.55
N GLU A 320 -4.25 12.60 14.40
CA GLU A 320 -2.89 12.10 14.14
C GLU A 320 -1.86 12.67 15.13
N VAL A 321 -1.92 13.98 15.42
CA VAL A 321 -0.96 14.61 16.35
C VAL A 321 -1.17 14.13 17.78
N ARG A 322 -2.43 13.98 18.20
CA ARG A 322 -2.78 13.41 19.50
C ARG A 322 -2.31 11.97 19.61
N LEU A 323 -2.52 11.16 18.57
CA LEU A 323 -2.09 9.78 18.53
C LEU A 323 -0.57 9.67 18.59
N ALA A 324 0.17 10.44 17.78
CA ALA A 324 1.64 10.48 17.82
C ALA A 324 2.16 10.74 19.24
N ALA A 325 1.61 11.78 19.90
CA ALA A 325 2.02 12.17 21.25
C ALA A 325 1.75 11.08 22.30
N LEU A 326 0.61 10.38 22.23
CA LEU A 326 0.26 9.32 23.17
C LEU A 326 0.99 8.01 22.88
N LEU A 327 1.14 7.68 21.59
CA LEU A 327 1.81 6.45 21.14
C LEU A 327 3.28 6.45 21.55
N ALA A 328 3.99 7.58 21.41
CA ALA A 328 5.38 7.70 21.85
C ALA A 328 5.55 7.43 23.36
N LYS A 329 4.62 7.90 24.20
CA LYS A 329 4.63 7.64 25.65
C LYS A 329 4.39 6.17 25.96
N GLY A 330 3.39 5.57 25.30
CA GLY A 330 3.08 4.16 25.47
C GLY A 330 4.23 3.25 25.03
N ALA A 331 4.86 3.56 23.89
CA ALA A 331 5.94 2.76 23.31
C ALA A 331 7.25 2.84 24.12
N THR A 332 7.55 4.01 24.71
CA THR A 332 8.77 4.20 25.51
C THR A 332 8.59 3.85 26.99
N GLY A 333 7.35 3.76 27.47
CA GLY A 333 7.05 3.66 28.91
C GLY A 333 7.35 4.94 29.69
N ASP A 334 7.62 6.05 28.99
CA ASP A 334 7.95 7.35 29.58
C ASP A 334 6.83 8.37 29.30
N PRO A 335 6.11 8.86 30.32
CA PRO A 335 5.05 9.85 30.14
C PRO A 335 5.56 11.22 29.66
N THR A 336 6.87 11.48 29.72
CA THR A 336 7.49 12.72 29.25
C THR A 336 7.90 12.67 27.77
N ALA A 337 7.87 11.49 27.15
CA ALA A 337 8.17 11.34 25.73
C ALA A 337 7.17 12.12 24.86
N LEU A 338 7.71 12.87 23.89
CA LEU A 338 6.95 13.67 22.92
C LEU A 338 5.87 14.57 23.58
N PRO A 339 6.26 15.65 24.29
CA PRO A 339 5.31 16.56 24.90
C PRO A 339 4.47 17.29 23.84
N ALA A 340 3.30 17.82 24.24
CA ALA A 340 2.32 18.42 23.32
C ALA A 340 2.90 19.55 22.45
N SER A 341 3.78 20.38 23.01
CA SER A 341 4.47 21.46 22.25
C SER A 341 5.34 20.91 21.13
N THR A 342 6.02 19.79 21.36
CA THR A 342 6.84 19.11 20.35
C THR A 342 5.96 18.40 19.32
N ALA A 343 4.87 17.75 19.75
CA ALA A 343 3.90 17.15 18.81
C ALA A 343 3.28 18.20 17.88
N LEU A 344 2.92 19.39 18.40
CA LEU A 344 2.43 20.49 17.56
C LEU A 344 3.52 21.06 16.64
N LEU A 345 4.78 21.10 17.09
CA LEU A 345 5.92 21.45 16.23
C LEU A 345 6.04 20.49 15.04
N MET A 346 5.91 19.18 15.26
CA MET A 346 5.92 18.15 14.20
C MET A 346 4.82 18.39 13.15
N ALA A 347 3.66 18.91 13.54
CA ALA A 347 2.58 19.25 12.62
C ALA A 347 2.60 20.69 12.08
N THR A 348 3.62 21.49 12.41
CA THR A 348 3.75 22.88 11.95
C THR A 348 5.17 23.13 11.42
N ARG A 349 6.04 23.75 12.21
CA ARG A 349 7.38 24.16 11.77
C ARG A 349 8.25 22.96 11.41
N MET A 350 8.30 21.93 12.25
CA MET A 350 9.14 20.75 12.00
C MET A 350 8.57 19.89 10.85
N GLY A 351 7.25 19.88 10.66
CA GLY A 351 6.65 19.30 9.46
C GLY A 351 7.07 20.05 8.19
N ALA A 352 7.05 21.39 8.20
CA ALA A 352 7.55 22.20 7.10
C ALA A 352 9.07 22.00 6.86
N GLU A 353 9.86 21.82 7.92
CA GLU A 353 11.29 21.48 7.85
C GLU A 353 11.49 20.11 7.19
N ALA A 354 10.71 19.09 7.59
CA ALA A 354 10.76 17.75 7.00
C ALA A 354 10.38 17.75 5.51
N LEU A 355 9.50 18.66 5.09
CA LEU A 355 9.08 18.84 3.71
C LEU A 355 9.96 19.81 2.89
N HIS A 356 10.99 20.41 3.49
CA HIS A 356 11.87 21.41 2.85
C HIS A 356 11.15 22.69 2.40
N ILE A 357 10.06 23.07 3.07
CA ILE A 357 9.25 24.27 2.80
C ILE A 357 9.15 25.23 4.00
N ASP A 358 9.96 25.02 5.04
CA ASP A 358 10.00 25.83 6.26
C ASP A 358 10.27 27.31 6.00
N HIS A 359 11.04 27.65 4.97
CA HIS A 359 11.25 29.03 4.53
C HIS A 359 9.95 29.74 4.08
N LEU A 360 8.87 29.01 3.79
CA LEU A 360 7.57 29.55 3.40
C LEU A 360 6.56 29.58 4.55
N VAL A 361 6.48 28.50 5.35
CA VAL A 361 5.37 28.22 6.27
C VAL A 361 5.83 27.55 7.57
N GLY A 362 4.88 27.09 8.39
CA GLY A 362 5.11 26.31 9.60
C GLY A 362 5.31 27.14 10.88
N SER A 363 5.53 28.45 10.77
CA SER A 363 5.60 29.38 11.90
C SER A 363 5.07 30.76 11.50
N LEU A 364 4.61 31.53 12.48
CA LEU A 364 4.18 32.92 12.31
C LEU A 364 5.41 33.82 12.48
N GLU A 365 6.08 34.13 11.38
CA GLU A 365 7.25 34.99 11.35
C GLU A 365 7.13 36.03 10.22
N PRO A 366 7.68 37.25 10.38
CA PRO A 366 7.63 38.24 9.32
C PRO A 366 8.34 37.72 8.06
N GLY A 367 7.69 37.87 6.90
CA GLY A 367 8.17 37.38 5.61
C GLY A 367 7.68 35.99 5.22
N LYS A 368 7.20 35.17 6.16
CA LYS A 368 6.53 33.90 5.84
C LYS A 368 5.14 34.12 5.25
N ARG A 369 4.62 33.09 4.57
CA ARG A 369 3.27 33.10 3.99
C ARG A 369 2.22 33.09 5.08
N ALA A 370 1.12 33.81 4.83
CA ALA A 370 -0.02 33.85 5.74
C ALA A 370 -0.86 32.57 5.58
N ASP A 371 -0.30 31.47 6.08
CA ASP A 371 -0.91 30.14 6.18
C ASP A 371 -1.22 29.92 7.68
N LEU A 372 -2.45 30.21 8.09
CA LEU A 372 -2.85 30.33 9.50
C LEU A 372 -4.24 29.75 9.77
N ILE A 373 -4.45 29.31 11.01
CA ILE A 373 -5.73 28.77 11.47
C ILE A 373 -6.16 29.38 12.80
N LEU A 374 -7.47 29.43 13.00
CA LEU A 374 -8.08 29.88 14.24
C LEU A 374 -8.86 28.74 14.89
N VAL A 375 -8.47 28.35 16.10
CA VAL A 375 -9.02 27.21 16.85
C VAL A 375 -9.76 27.69 18.09
N ASP A 376 -11.04 27.33 18.19
CA ASP A 376 -11.88 27.67 19.33
C ASP A 376 -11.62 26.73 20.51
N ILE A 377 -10.95 27.25 21.53
CA ILE A 377 -10.64 26.52 22.75
C ILE A 377 -11.66 26.76 23.87
N SER A 378 -12.73 27.54 23.62
CA SER A 378 -13.81 27.80 24.58
C SER A 378 -14.88 26.70 24.77
N PRO A 379 -15.07 25.72 23.86
CA PRO A 379 -16.07 24.67 24.05
C PRO A 379 -15.90 23.87 25.35
N VAL A 380 -16.99 23.23 25.78
CA VAL A 380 -17.06 22.46 27.03
C VAL A 380 -15.98 21.39 27.14
N HIS A 381 -15.65 20.69 26.05
CA HIS A 381 -14.65 19.61 26.07
C HIS A 381 -13.21 20.13 26.21
N ASN A 382 -12.98 21.44 26.05
CA ASN A 382 -11.66 22.08 26.10
C ASN A 382 -11.53 23.12 27.24
N SER A 383 -12.49 23.14 28.16
CA SER A 383 -12.52 24.05 29.32
C SER A 383 -12.29 23.30 30.64
N PRO A 384 -11.67 23.92 31.69
CA PRO A 384 -11.21 25.32 31.79
C PRO A 384 -9.78 25.55 31.28
N HIS A 385 -9.36 26.81 31.21
CA HIS A 385 -8.02 27.22 30.76
C HIS A 385 -7.11 27.53 31.95
N PHE A 386 -5.89 27.01 31.95
CA PHE A 386 -4.90 27.25 32.99
C PHE A 386 -3.74 28.11 32.47
N ARG A 387 -3.23 29.02 33.30
CA ARG A 387 -2.15 29.96 32.93
C ARG A 387 -0.85 29.80 33.72
N HIS A 388 -0.79 28.83 34.63
CA HIS A 388 0.37 28.66 35.51
C HIS A 388 1.56 28.00 34.79
N ASP A 389 1.29 27.12 33.83
CA ASP A 389 2.29 26.45 32.99
C ASP A 389 2.25 27.10 31.60
N PRO A 390 3.38 27.64 31.08
CA PRO A 390 3.45 28.19 29.73
C PRO A 390 3.12 27.18 28.63
N ASN A 391 3.17 25.87 28.92
CA ASN A 391 2.82 24.82 27.97
C ASN A 391 1.32 24.45 27.96
N ALA A 392 0.51 25.01 28.85
CA ALA A 392 -0.91 24.70 28.95
C ALA A 392 -1.69 24.87 27.64
N PRO A 393 -1.46 25.93 26.83
CA PRO A 393 -2.11 26.07 25.52
C PRO A 393 -1.83 24.91 24.56
N TYR A 394 -0.58 24.42 24.51
CA TYR A 394 -0.23 23.28 23.67
C TYR A 394 -0.92 22.01 24.13
N ALA A 395 -0.99 21.79 25.46
CA ALA A 395 -1.70 20.64 26.02
C ALA A 395 -3.21 20.68 25.68
N GLN A 396 -3.85 21.85 25.73
CA GLN A 396 -5.25 22.00 25.33
C GLN A 396 -5.47 21.72 23.84
N LEU A 397 -4.59 22.21 22.97
CA LEU A 397 -4.68 21.97 21.53
C LEU A 397 -4.47 20.49 21.18
N ILE A 398 -3.53 19.80 21.82
CA ILE A 398 -3.20 18.42 21.42
C ILE A 398 -4.02 17.36 22.15
N TYR A 399 -4.33 17.55 23.43
CA TYR A 399 -4.99 16.50 24.21
C TYR A 399 -6.50 16.67 24.34
N ALA A 400 -7.06 17.85 24.03
CA ALA A 400 -8.48 18.16 24.20
C ALA A 400 -9.17 18.71 22.94
N ALA A 401 -8.51 19.55 22.13
CA ALA A 401 -9.11 20.11 20.93
C ALA A 401 -9.38 19.05 19.85
N LYS A 402 -10.28 19.40 18.94
CA LYS A 402 -10.71 18.58 17.80
C LYS A 402 -10.61 19.38 16.51
N SER A 403 -10.58 18.72 15.36
CA SER A 403 -10.74 19.39 14.05
C SER A 403 -12.02 20.22 13.97
N THR A 404 -13.08 19.82 14.67
CA THR A 404 -14.33 20.58 14.73
C THR A 404 -14.21 21.93 15.43
N ASP A 405 -13.13 22.16 16.16
CA ASP A 405 -12.85 23.43 16.84
C ASP A 405 -12.11 24.41 15.92
N VAL A 406 -11.61 23.97 14.77
CA VAL A 406 -11.07 24.87 13.74
C VAL A 406 -12.22 25.70 13.17
N THR A 407 -12.12 27.02 13.27
CA THR A 407 -13.17 27.96 12.85
C THR A 407 -12.83 28.66 11.54
N ASP A 408 -11.59 29.07 11.37
CA ASP A 408 -11.15 29.86 10.22
C ASP A 408 -9.79 29.34 9.72
N VAL A 409 -9.61 29.31 8.39
CA VAL A 409 -8.38 28.84 7.73
C VAL A 409 -8.02 29.80 6.60
N MET A 410 -6.78 30.27 6.61
CA MET A 410 -6.19 31.12 5.59
C MET A 410 -4.96 30.45 4.99
N VAL A 411 -4.82 30.53 3.68
CA VAL A 411 -3.62 30.10 2.95
C VAL A 411 -3.20 31.21 2.01
N ASN A 412 -1.91 31.55 2.04
CA ASN A 412 -1.30 32.58 1.21
C ASN A 412 -2.08 33.91 1.24
N GLY A 413 -2.58 34.29 2.44
CA GLY A 413 -3.36 35.52 2.64
C GLY A 413 -4.84 35.47 2.25
N ARG A 414 -5.32 34.32 1.72
CA ARG A 414 -6.71 34.11 1.29
C ARG A 414 -7.44 33.19 2.27
N TRP A 415 -8.62 33.61 2.72
CA TRP A 415 -9.49 32.76 3.51
C TRP A 415 -10.07 31.62 2.67
N LEU A 416 -9.87 30.38 3.11
CA LEU A 416 -10.44 29.16 2.52
C LEU A 416 -11.65 28.66 3.32
N MET A 417 -11.66 28.91 4.63
CA MET A 417 -12.79 28.63 5.51
C MET A 417 -12.98 29.78 6.49
N ARG A 418 -14.23 30.16 6.75
CA ARG A 418 -14.62 31.14 7.77
C ARG A 418 -15.80 30.64 8.57
N GLU A 419 -15.73 30.71 9.89
CA GLU A 419 -16.79 30.21 10.78
C GLU A 419 -17.29 28.80 10.39
N ARG A 420 -16.34 27.91 10.03
CA ARG A 420 -16.57 26.53 9.54
C ARG A 420 -17.26 26.39 8.18
N GLN A 421 -17.48 27.50 7.46
CA GLN A 421 -18.00 27.52 6.09
C GLN A 421 -16.85 27.54 5.08
N LEU A 422 -16.79 26.52 4.23
CA LEU A 422 -15.82 26.43 3.13
C LEU A 422 -16.15 27.48 2.05
N LEU A 423 -15.12 28.16 1.54
CA LEU A 423 -15.27 29.28 0.61
C LEU A 423 -14.80 28.97 -0.81
N THR A 424 -14.11 27.84 -1.01
CA THR A 424 -13.42 27.52 -2.28
C THR A 424 -13.83 26.20 -2.91
N VAL A 425 -14.57 25.35 -2.19
CA VAL A 425 -15.01 24.04 -2.66
C VAL A 425 -16.51 23.86 -2.40
N ASN A 426 -17.19 23.16 -3.32
CA ASN A 426 -18.61 22.83 -3.18
C ASN A 426 -18.77 21.41 -2.63
N GLU A 427 -18.89 21.30 -1.31
CA GLU A 427 -18.95 20.00 -0.62
C GLU A 427 -20.14 19.13 -1.08
N GLU A 428 -21.31 19.71 -1.29
CA GLU A 428 -22.51 18.97 -1.69
C GLU A 428 -22.35 18.29 -3.06
N ASP A 429 -21.78 19.03 -4.03
CA ASP A 429 -21.51 18.51 -5.38
C ASP A 429 -20.44 17.41 -5.37
N LEU A 430 -19.37 17.60 -4.59
CA LEU A 430 -18.30 16.61 -4.46
C LEU A 430 -18.82 15.29 -3.85
N LEU A 431 -19.66 15.36 -2.83
CA LEU A 431 -20.25 14.18 -2.19
C LEU A 431 -21.17 13.41 -3.15
N ALA A 432 -21.97 14.12 -3.95
CA ALA A 432 -22.83 13.49 -4.95
C ALA A 432 -22.03 12.74 -6.02
N GLN A 433 -20.94 13.34 -6.52
CA GLN A 433 -20.05 12.70 -7.50
C GLN A 433 -19.27 11.52 -6.89
N ALA A 434 -18.79 11.65 -5.66
CA ALA A 434 -18.08 10.57 -4.95
C ALA A 434 -18.97 9.34 -4.75
N ALA A 435 -20.25 9.53 -4.41
CA ALA A 435 -21.22 8.45 -4.27
C ALA A 435 -21.41 7.64 -5.56
N GLU A 436 -21.33 8.29 -6.73
CA GLU A 436 -21.40 7.60 -8.02
C GLU A 436 -20.15 6.75 -8.29
N TYR A 437 -18.95 7.23 -7.92
CA TYR A 437 -17.74 6.40 -7.98
C TYR A 437 -17.83 5.20 -7.04
N ALA A 438 -18.25 5.40 -5.79
CA ALA A 438 -18.43 4.33 -4.82
C ALA A 438 -19.35 3.22 -5.38
N ARG A 439 -20.51 3.60 -5.95
CA ARG A 439 -21.44 2.64 -6.59
C ARG A 439 -20.81 1.84 -7.73
N ARG A 440 -19.96 2.47 -8.55
CA ARG A 440 -19.27 1.80 -9.67
C ARG A 440 -18.17 0.86 -9.17
N ILE A 441 -17.40 1.28 -8.17
CA ILE A 441 -16.34 0.48 -7.54
C ILE A 441 -16.95 -0.73 -6.83
N ASP A 442 -18.04 -0.56 -6.07
CA ASP A 442 -18.76 -1.66 -5.44
C ASP A 442 -19.24 -2.68 -6.48
N ALA A 443 -19.85 -2.21 -7.57
CA ALA A 443 -20.30 -3.11 -8.62
C ALA A 443 -19.14 -3.88 -9.28
N PHE A 444 -17.95 -3.27 -9.39
CA PHE A 444 -16.74 -3.93 -9.88
C PHE A 444 -16.23 -4.98 -8.89
N LEU A 445 -16.09 -4.63 -7.61
CA LEU A 445 -15.62 -5.55 -6.58
C LEU A 445 -16.58 -6.72 -6.34
N ILE A 446 -17.89 -6.48 -6.30
CA ILE A 446 -18.89 -7.55 -6.17
C ILE A 446 -18.74 -8.57 -7.31
N ARG A 447 -18.65 -8.11 -8.56
CA ARG A 447 -18.43 -9.02 -9.71
C ARG A 447 -17.10 -9.76 -9.61
N ARG A 448 -16.06 -9.11 -9.08
CA ARG A 448 -14.72 -9.70 -8.91
C ARG A 448 -14.69 -10.73 -7.79
N GLU A 449 -15.35 -10.47 -6.67
CA GLU A 449 -15.36 -11.35 -5.50
C GLU A 449 -16.23 -12.59 -5.70
N GLN A 450 -17.27 -12.49 -6.54
CA GLN A 450 -18.18 -13.59 -6.89
C GLN A 450 -17.56 -14.66 -7.81
N SER A 451 -16.28 -14.55 -8.18
CA SER A 451 -15.64 -15.53 -9.04
C SER A 451 -14.18 -15.73 -8.67
N VAL A 452 -13.85 -16.95 -8.23
CA VAL A 452 -12.47 -17.40 -8.01
C VAL A 452 -11.60 -17.20 -9.26
N LEU A 453 -12.18 -17.39 -10.45
CA LEU A 453 -11.50 -17.14 -11.72
C LEU A 453 -11.15 -15.66 -11.89
N SER A 454 -12.12 -14.76 -11.68
CA SER A 454 -11.88 -13.31 -11.75
C SER A 454 -10.83 -12.86 -10.75
N LYS A 455 -10.83 -13.42 -9.53
CA LYS A 455 -9.78 -13.21 -8.54
C LYS A 455 -8.41 -13.68 -9.05
N LEU A 456 -8.33 -14.90 -9.61
CA LEU A 456 -7.07 -15.48 -10.12
C LEU A 456 -6.48 -14.65 -11.29
N VAL A 457 -7.30 -14.24 -12.25
CA VAL A 457 -6.87 -13.44 -13.41
C VAL A 457 -6.38 -12.04 -13.00
N ALA A 458 -6.90 -11.48 -11.91
CA ALA A 458 -6.52 -10.15 -11.45
C ALA A 458 -5.12 -10.09 -10.81
N ILE A 459 -4.73 -11.15 -10.10
CA ILE A 459 -3.44 -11.22 -9.39
C ILE A 459 -2.34 -11.92 -10.20
N GLU A 460 -2.71 -12.70 -11.22
CA GLU A 460 -1.77 -13.50 -12.00
C GLU A 460 -2.16 -13.50 -13.49
N SER A 461 -1.18 -13.65 -14.38
CA SER A 461 -1.42 -13.82 -15.83
C SER A 461 -1.95 -15.24 -16.12
N ALA A 462 -3.16 -15.53 -15.67
CA ALA A 462 -3.78 -16.84 -15.82
C ALA A 462 -4.08 -17.15 -17.29
N THR A 463 -3.74 -18.36 -17.73
CA THR A 463 -4.02 -18.85 -19.07
C THR A 463 -5.07 -19.96 -19.00
N GLU A 464 -6.06 -19.89 -19.89
CA GLU A 464 -7.13 -20.88 -19.99
C GLU A 464 -6.74 -22.03 -20.92
N GLU A 465 -6.91 -23.26 -20.44
CA GLU A 465 -6.77 -24.47 -21.23
C GLU A 465 -8.00 -25.38 -21.00
N GLU A 466 -8.78 -25.65 -22.05
CA GLU A 466 -9.80 -26.70 -22.04
C GLU A 466 -9.24 -28.00 -22.64
N SER A 467 -9.08 -29.04 -21.83
CA SER A 467 -8.56 -30.32 -22.34
C SER A 467 -9.34 -31.51 -21.80
N PHE A 468 -9.39 -32.57 -22.61
CA PHE A 468 -9.72 -33.90 -22.13
C PHE A 468 -8.49 -34.46 -21.42
N GLU A 469 -8.62 -34.71 -20.13
CA GLU A 469 -7.62 -35.46 -19.35
C GLU A 469 -8.10 -36.90 -19.21
N VAL A 470 -7.32 -37.82 -19.79
CA VAL A 470 -7.47 -39.26 -19.58
C VAL A 470 -6.56 -39.63 -18.44
N GLN A 471 -7.12 -40.20 -17.38
CA GLN A 471 -6.32 -40.69 -16.27
C GLN A 471 -6.87 -41.99 -15.69
N VAL A 472 -5.96 -42.78 -15.13
CA VAL A 472 -6.29 -43.90 -14.26
C VAL A 472 -5.36 -43.89 -13.07
N LYS A 473 -5.88 -44.23 -11.90
CA LYS A 473 -5.11 -44.41 -10.67
C LYS A 473 -5.37 -45.81 -10.13
N VAL A 474 -4.32 -46.54 -9.76
CA VAL A 474 -4.46 -47.88 -9.18
C VAL A 474 -3.54 -47.97 -7.96
N ARG A 475 -4.06 -48.48 -6.83
CA ARG A 475 -3.23 -48.81 -5.66
C ARG A 475 -2.28 -49.93 -6.03
N VAL A 476 -1.00 -49.80 -5.68
CA VAL A 476 0.02 -50.82 -5.95
C VAL A 476 0.61 -51.33 -4.64
N ALA A 477 0.66 -52.65 -4.49
CA ALA A 477 1.22 -53.28 -3.29
C ALA A 477 2.75 -53.41 -3.35
N ASP A 478 3.31 -53.50 -4.56
CA ASP A 478 4.75 -53.62 -4.81
C ASP A 478 5.22 -52.50 -5.77
N ARG A 479 5.68 -51.41 -5.17
CA ARG A 479 6.15 -50.21 -5.89
C ARG A 479 7.37 -50.51 -6.76
N GLU A 480 8.29 -51.35 -6.29
CA GLU A 480 9.55 -51.62 -7.01
C GLU A 480 9.33 -52.54 -8.21
N ALA A 481 8.40 -53.51 -8.11
CA ALA A 481 8.01 -54.34 -9.26
C ALA A 481 7.45 -53.49 -10.41
N VAL A 482 6.58 -52.52 -10.10
CA VAL A 482 6.00 -51.60 -11.10
C VAL A 482 7.07 -50.68 -11.68
N ARG A 483 7.96 -50.15 -10.83
CA ARG A 483 9.10 -49.34 -11.30
C ARG A 483 9.98 -50.11 -12.26
N HIS A 484 10.32 -51.36 -11.95
CA HIS A 484 11.11 -52.22 -12.82
C HIS A 484 10.39 -52.49 -14.14
N ALA A 485 9.06 -52.73 -14.11
CA ALA A 485 8.25 -52.87 -15.32
C ALA A 485 8.30 -51.61 -16.20
N ILE A 486 8.23 -50.41 -15.62
CA ILE A 486 8.31 -49.16 -16.40
C ILE A 486 9.69 -49.00 -17.09
N LEU A 487 10.77 -49.36 -16.40
CA LEU A 487 12.14 -49.16 -16.88
C LEU A 487 12.58 -50.16 -17.95
N GLU A 488 12.12 -51.41 -17.86
CA GLU A 488 12.64 -52.52 -18.68
C GLU A 488 11.67 -52.99 -19.78
N HIS A 489 10.41 -52.52 -19.79
CA HIS A 489 9.43 -53.04 -20.76
C HIS A 489 9.76 -52.60 -22.21
N PRO A 490 9.92 -53.53 -23.17
CA PRO A 490 10.41 -53.23 -24.52
C PRO A 490 9.48 -52.30 -25.32
N ASP A 491 8.18 -52.32 -25.01
CA ASP A 491 7.18 -51.47 -25.67
C ASP A 491 7.11 -50.03 -25.12
N LEU A 492 7.86 -49.71 -24.06
CA LEU A 492 7.90 -48.38 -23.47
C LEU A 492 9.18 -47.64 -23.82
N ARG A 493 9.05 -46.59 -24.65
CA ARG A 493 10.15 -45.66 -24.88
C ARG A 493 10.10 -44.51 -23.89
N ILE A 494 10.97 -44.52 -22.89
CA ILE A 494 11.13 -43.39 -21.94
C ILE A 494 11.75 -42.21 -22.67
N LEU A 495 11.04 -41.08 -22.70
CA LEU A 495 11.52 -39.82 -23.26
C LEU A 495 12.31 -39.03 -22.22
N TYR A 496 11.82 -38.97 -20.98
CA TYR A 496 12.55 -38.46 -19.82
C TYR A 496 11.91 -38.91 -18.51
N SER A 497 12.65 -38.79 -17.41
CA SER A 497 12.16 -39.00 -16.04
C SER A 497 12.44 -37.80 -15.13
N ARG A 498 11.67 -37.70 -14.05
CA ARG A 498 11.78 -36.69 -12.99
C ARG A 498 11.34 -37.29 -11.65
N HIS A 499 11.96 -36.83 -10.56
CA HIS A 499 11.56 -37.15 -9.19
C HIS A 499 11.15 -35.86 -8.50
N TYR A 500 9.96 -35.86 -7.90
CA TYR A 500 9.43 -34.74 -7.15
C TYR A 500 9.06 -35.16 -5.73
N ARG A 501 9.25 -34.25 -4.78
CA ARG A 501 8.39 -34.17 -3.60
C ARG A 501 7.36 -33.08 -3.87
N GLN A 502 6.08 -33.43 -3.80
CA GLN A 502 4.98 -32.54 -4.15
C GLN A 502 4.11 -32.26 -2.94
N TYR A 503 3.83 -30.97 -2.71
CA TYR A 503 2.92 -30.48 -1.70
C TYR A 503 1.78 -29.75 -2.42
N ASP A 504 0.60 -30.35 -2.42
CA ASP A 504 -0.60 -29.77 -3.01
C ASP A 504 -1.52 -29.26 -1.89
N THR A 505 -1.73 -27.95 -1.78
CA THR A 505 -2.78 -27.36 -0.93
C THR A 505 -3.99 -27.04 -1.80
N TYR A 506 -5.15 -27.58 -1.43
CA TYR A 506 -6.42 -27.35 -2.11
C TYR A 506 -7.28 -26.39 -1.31
N PHE A 507 -7.88 -25.44 -2.03
CA PHE A 507 -8.85 -24.47 -1.55
C PHE A 507 -10.20 -24.78 -2.20
N GLU A 508 -11.21 -25.00 -1.37
CA GLU A 508 -12.60 -25.18 -1.78
C GLU A 508 -13.44 -23.96 -1.40
N PHE A 509 -14.45 -23.68 -2.22
CA PHE A 509 -15.28 -22.49 -2.12
C PHE A 509 -16.75 -22.86 -1.88
N ALA A 510 -17.54 -21.87 -1.46
CA ALA A 510 -18.93 -22.10 -1.06
C ALA A 510 -19.82 -22.57 -2.23
N ASP A 511 -19.54 -22.11 -3.45
CA ASP A 511 -20.20 -22.58 -4.67
C ASP A 511 -19.31 -23.62 -5.38
N PRO A 512 -19.71 -24.90 -5.43
CA PRO A 512 -18.95 -25.95 -6.13
C PRO A 512 -18.74 -25.67 -7.63
N ALA A 513 -19.56 -24.82 -8.25
CA ALA A 513 -19.38 -24.41 -9.64
C ALA A 513 -18.12 -23.57 -9.86
N GLU A 514 -17.59 -22.93 -8.81
CA GLU A 514 -16.31 -22.19 -8.86
C GLU A 514 -15.09 -23.13 -8.97
N GLY A 515 -15.28 -24.44 -8.76
CA GLY A 515 -14.23 -25.43 -8.80
C GLY A 515 -13.35 -25.41 -7.54
N ARG A 516 -12.09 -25.87 -7.69
CA ARG A 516 -11.10 -25.86 -6.61
C ARG A 516 -9.82 -25.18 -7.06
N LEU A 517 -9.26 -24.33 -6.22
CA LEU A 517 -7.95 -23.72 -6.47
C LEU A 517 -6.88 -24.59 -5.80
N ARG A 518 -5.84 -24.96 -6.55
CA ARG A 518 -4.71 -25.72 -6.03
C ARG A 518 -3.44 -24.89 -6.06
N TYR A 519 -2.84 -24.65 -4.90
CA TYR A 519 -1.46 -24.21 -4.76
C TYR A 519 -0.54 -25.43 -4.70
N ARG A 520 0.41 -25.54 -5.63
CA ARG A 520 1.34 -26.66 -5.74
C ARG A 520 2.77 -26.19 -5.58
N GLU A 521 3.48 -26.84 -4.69
CA GLU A 521 4.93 -26.78 -4.56
C GLU A 521 5.56 -28.09 -5.08
N ASP A 522 6.40 -27.97 -6.12
CA ASP A 522 7.19 -29.07 -6.68
C ASP A 522 8.66 -28.91 -6.26
N GLU A 523 9.15 -29.72 -5.33
CA GLU A 523 10.58 -29.87 -5.05
C GLU A 523 11.18 -30.89 -6.04
N PHE A 524 12.13 -30.46 -6.87
CA PHE A 524 12.86 -31.35 -7.78
C PHE A 524 13.96 -32.08 -7.01
N ILE A 525 13.90 -33.40 -6.96
CA ILE A 525 14.84 -34.23 -6.19
C ILE A 525 15.96 -34.71 -7.11
N ALA A 526 17.20 -34.40 -6.75
CA ALA A 526 18.40 -34.86 -7.41
C ALA A 526 18.73 -36.33 -7.06
N PRO A 527 19.57 -37.03 -7.83
CA PRO A 527 19.91 -38.44 -7.56
C PRO A 527 20.56 -38.70 -6.19
N ASP A 528 21.17 -37.68 -5.58
CA ASP A 528 21.76 -37.74 -4.23
C ASP A 528 20.73 -37.47 -3.11
N GLY A 529 19.47 -37.22 -3.46
CA GLY A 529 18.38 -36.92 -2.54
C GLY A 529 18.24 -35.45 -2.16
N SER A 530 19.09 -34.55 -2.66
CA SER A 530 18.98 -33.11 -2.42
C SER A 530 17.91 -32.43 -3.27
N VAL A 531 17.40 -31.29 -2.80
CA VAL A 531 16.45 -30.47 -3.57
C VAL A 531 17.23 -29.57 -4.53
N GLU A 532 17.08 -29.80 -5.84
CA GLU A 532 17.75 -29.03 -6.89
C GLU A 532 17.09 -27.66 -7.12
N ARG A 533 15.74 -27.65 -7.13
CA ARG A 533 14.94 -26.45 -7.37
C ARG A 533 13.52 -26.66 -6.85
N VAL A 534 12.86 -25.59 -6.43
CA VAL A 534 11.44 -25.58 -6.09
C VAL A 534 10.64 -24.80 -7.14
N ARG A 535 9.44 -25.26 -7.49
CA ARG A 535 8.53 -24.56 -8.40
C ARG A 535 7.13 -24.48 -7.81
N TYR A 536 6.60 -23.26 -7.75
CA TYR A 536 5.24 -22.97 -7.26
C TYR A 536 4.27 -22.70 -8.41
N ARG A 537 3.04 -23.22 -8.32
CA ARG A 537 1.98 -23.04 -9.33
C ARG A 537 0.61 -22.94 -8.70
N LEU A 538 -0.24 -22.09 -9.28
CA LEU A 538 -1.67 -22.09 -9.06
C LEU A 538 -2.38 -22.82 -10.20
N THR A 539 -3.42 -23.57 -9.86
CA THR A 539 -4.33 -24.16 -10.84
C THR A 539 -5.75 -24.03 -10.33
N LEU A 540 -6.58 -23.22 -10.99
CA LEU A 540 -8.03 -23.31 -10.80
C LEU A 540 -8.53 -24.48 -11.64
N ILE A 541 -9.17 -25.43 -10.98
CA ILE A 541 -9.68 -26.66 -11.57
C ILE A 541 -11.20 -26.54 -11.55
N GLY A 542 -11.80 -26.36 -12.74
CA GLY A 542 -13.25 -26.30 -12.88
C GLY A 542 -13.94 -27.63 -12.52
N PRO A 543 -15.28 -27.61 -12.37
CA PRO A 543 -16.06 -28.80 -12.07
C PRO A 543 -15.84 -29.88 -13.14
N ALA A 544 -15.74 -31.12 -12.69
CA ALA A 544 -15.52 -32.24 -13.59
C ALA A 544 -16.84 -32.67 -14.24
N HIS A 545 -16.87 -32.80 -15.56
CA HIS A 545 -17.86 -33.63 -16.24
C HIS A 545 -17.21 -34.96 -16.60
N GLU A 546 -17.63 -36.01 -15.90
CA GLU A 546 -16.99 -37.32 -15.94
C GLU A 546 -17.69 -38.27 -16.91
N ARG A 547 -16.89 -39.03 -17.66
CA ARG A 547 -17.36 -40.20 -18.39
C ARG A 547 -16.40 -41.34 -18.16
N THR A 548 -16.89 -42.38 -17.49
CA THR A 548 -16.12 -43.59 -17.23
C THR A 548 -16.10 -44.47 -18.48
N PHE A 549 -14.91 -44.95 -18.83
CA PHE A 549 -14.71 -46.04 -19.77
C PHE A 549 -14.21 -47.27 -19.01
N PRO A 550 -14.37 -48.49 -19.53
CA PRO A 550 -13.80 -49.67 -18.89
C PRO A 550 -12.31 -49.43 -18.58
N HIS A 551 -11.94 -49.42 -17.30
CA HIS A 551 -10.58 -49.29 -16.78
C HIS A 551 -9.89 -47.91 -16.90
N ALA A 552 -10.58 -46.84 -17.31
CA ALA A 552 -10.01 -45.49 -17.32
C ALA A 552 -11.09 -44.40 -17.18
N VAL A 553 -10.72 -43.28 -16.57
CA VAL A 553 -11.61 -42.12 -16.44
C VAL A 553 -11.23 -41.05 -17.46
N VAL A 554 -12.23 -40.57 -18.19
CA VAL A 554 -12.09 -39.39 -19.04
C VAL A 554 -12.79 -38.23 -18.35
N LEU A 555 -12.01 -37.19 -18.06
CA LEU A 555 -12.49 -35.97 -17.43
C LEU A 555 -12.42 -34.82 -18.43
N ASN A 556 -13.51 -34.09 -18.56
CA ASN A 556 -13.48 -32.74 -19.12
C ASN A 556 -13.39 -31.73 -17.97
N ARG A 557 -12.36 -30.89 -17.97
CA ARG A 557 -12.15 -29.83 -16.98
C ARG A 557 -11.55 -28.60 -17.66
N SER A 558 -12.17 -27.44 -17.44
CA SER A 558 -11.50 -26.15 -17.69
C SER A 558 -10.44 -25.95 -16.62
N ARG A 559 -9.23 -25.57 -17.03
CA ARG A 559 -8.13 -25.28 -16.11
C ARG A 559 -7.56 -23.91 -16.42
N TYR A 560 -7.38 -23.13 -15.36
CA TYR A 560 -6.66 -21.87 -15.45
C TYR A 560 -5.35 -22.02 -14.70
N LEU A 561 -4.26 -21.85 -15.43
CA LEU A 561 -2.90 -22.01 -14.93
C LEU A 561 -2.28 -20.65 -14.71
N ALA A 562 -1.71 -20.47 -13.52
CA ALA A 562 -0.94 -19.30 -13.15
C ALA A 562 0.34 -19.73 -12.44
N GLN A 563 1.40 -18.92 -12.57
CA GLN A 563 2.53 -19.04 -11.65
C GLN A 563 2.03 -18.63 -10.27
N ALA A 564 2.58 -19.22 -9.20
CA ALA A 564 2.29 -18.72 -7.87
C ALA A 564 3.44 -17.79 -7.49
N THR A 565 3.22 -16.47 -7.55
CA THR A 565 4.25 -15.48 -7.25
C THR A 565 4.21 -14.99 -5.79
N HIS A 566 3.11 -15.23 -5.08
CA HIS A 566 2.94 -14.92 -3.66
C HIS A 566 3.00 -16.15 -2.75
N SER A 567 3.09 -15.91 -1.44
CA SER A 567 3.12 -16.97 -0.41
C SER A 567 1.79 -17.72 -0.28
N LEU A 568 1.82 -18.95 0.23
CA LEU A 568 0.60 -19.72 0.53
C LEU A 568 -0.35 -18.97 1.48
N ARG A 569 0.19 -18.25 2.47
CA ARG A 569 -0.57 -17.43 3.41
C ARG A 569 -1.32 -16.29 2.71
N PHE A 570 -0.69 -15.61 1.76
CA PHE A 570 -1.36 -14.58 0.94
C PHE A 570 -2.59 -15.16 0.22
N TYR A 571 -2.45 -16.32 -0.43
CA TYR A 571 -3.58 -16.92 -1.15
C TYR A 571 -4.72 -17.35 -0.23
N ARG A 572 -4.43 -17.85 0.97
CA ARG A 572 -5.47 -18.16 1.97
C ARG A 572 -6.29 -16.91 2.34
N GLU A 573 -5.61 -15.82 2.66
CA GLU A 573 -6.25 -14.56 3.08
C GLU A 573 -7.03 -13.91 1.91
N TYR A 574 -6.50 -14.00 0.69
CA TYR A 574 -7.10 -13.40 -0.50
C TYR A 574 -8.32 -14.18 -1.06
N PHE A 575 -8.21 -15.50 -1.16
CA PHE A 575 -9.27 -16.34 -1.73
C PHE A 575 -10.34 -16.71 -0.71
N LYS A 576 -10.04 -16.70 0.60
CA LYS A 576 -10.97 -16.99 1.71
C LYS A 576 -11.74 -18.32 1.51
N PRO A 577 -11.04 -19.47 1.36
CA PRO A 577 -11.70 -20.75 1.13
C PRO A 577 -12.56 -21.17 2.34
N VAL A 578 -13.63 -21.92 2.08
CA VAL A 578 -14.47 -22.50 3.15
C VAL A 578 -13.87 -23.79 3.72
N ARG A 579 -13.03 -24.47 2.94
CA ARG A 579 -12.29 -25.67 3.35
C ARG A 579 -10.91 -25.67 2.71
N GLU A 580 -9.93 -26.10 3.49
CA GLU A 580 -8.55 -26.31 3.04
C GLU A 580 -8.09 -27.71 3.44
N PHE A 581 -7.37 -28.38 2.54
CA PHE A 581 -6.68 -29.64 2.86
C PHE A 581 -5.44 -29.81 1.99
N THR A 582 -4.53 -30.68 2.44
CA THR A 582 -3.25 -30.93 1.76
C THR A 582 -3.15 -32.36 1.24
N VAL A 583 -2.45 -32.52 0.12
CA VAL A 583 -1.99 -33.79 -0.41
C VAL A 583 -0.48 -33.73 -0.60
N GLU A 584 0.25 -34.51 0.18
CA GLU A 584 1.70 -34.62 0.10
C GLU A 584 2.11 -35.95 -0.50
N LYS A 585 3.05 -35.93 -1.45
CA LYS A 585 3.50 -37.16 -2.11
C LYS A 585 4.92 -37.11 -2.64
N ASP A 586 5.55 -38.28 -2.62
CA ASP A 586 6.79 -38.56 -3.34
C ASP A 586 6.44 -39.16 -4.71
N ARG A 587 6.85 -38.50 -5.81
CA ARG A 587 6.47 -38.87 -7.17
C ARG A 587 7.68 -39.17 -8.03
N LEU A 588 7.72 -40.38 -8.58
CA LEU A 588 8.55 -40.71 -9.73
C LEU A 588 7.71 -40.56 -11.00
N ARG A 589 8.13 -39.69 -11.92
CA ARG A 589 7.40 -39.43 -13.17
C ARG A 589 8.25 -39.80 -14.37
N TRP A 590 7.66 -40.52 -15.31
CA TRP A 590 8.21 -40.76 -16.65
C TRP A 590 7.28 -40.19 -17.70
N LYS A 591 7.85 -39.48 -18.69
CA LYS A 591 7.18 -39.26 -19.96
C LYS A 591 7.58 -40.39 -20.90
N VAL A 592 6.61 -41.16 -21.37
CA VAL A 592 6.84 -42.34 -22.22
C VAL A 592 6.08 -42.22 -23.53
N ALA A 593 6.57 -42.88 -24.56
CA ALA A 593 5.80 -43.17 -25.77
C ALA A 593 5.43 -44.66 -25.79
N PHE A 594 4.12 -44.95 -25.91
CA PHE A 594 3.55 -46.29 -26.00
C PHE A 594 2.61 -46.33 -27.21
N ARG A 595 2.88 -47.23 -28.17
CA ARG A 595 2.12 -47.34 -29.44
C ARG A 595 1.91 -45.97 -30.13
N ASP A 596 3.00 -45.24 -30.32
CA ASP A 596 3.05 -43.89 -30.91
C ASP A 596 2.23 -42.81 -30.19
N THR A 597 1.86 -43.06 -28.93
CA THR A 597 1.09 -42.13 -28.10
C THR A 597 1.87 -41.80 -26.83
N GLU A 598 1.97 -40.52 -26.50
CA GLU A 598 2.68 -40.07 -25.30
C GLU A 598 1.81 -40.14 -24.04
N PHE A 599 2.36 -40.69 -22.97
CA PHE A 599 1.76 -40.73 -21.63
C PHE A 599 2.73 -40.23 -20.56
N TYR A 600 2.17 -39.71 -19.48
CA TYR A 600 2.87 -39.58 -18.22
C TYR A 600 2.51 -40.76 -17.33
N ILE A 601 3.52 -41.50 -16.87
CA ILE A 601 3.36 -42.51 -15.82
C ILE A 601 3.94 -41.91 -14.55
N ASN A 602 3.12 -41.83 -13.50
CA ASN A 602 3.53 -41.40 -12.17
C ASN A 602 3.45 -42.60 -11.23
N LEU A 603 4.49 -42.82 -10.45
CA LEU A 603 4.51 -43.77 -9.35
C LEU A 603 4.64 -42.95 -8.07
N ASP A 604 3.50 -42.81 -7.39
CA ASP A 604 3.28 -41.90 -6.29
C ASP A 604 3.22 -42.67 -4.97
N HIS A 605 3.93 -42.18 -3.97
CA HIS A 605 3.74 -42.57 -2.57
C HIS A 605 3.07 -41.42 -1.84
N LEU A 606 1.81 -41.58 -1.44
CA LEU A 606 1.09 -40.56 -0.69
C LEU A 606 1.54 -40.57 0.77
N LEU A 607 2.10 -39.44 1.21
CA LEU A 607 2.59 -39.20 2.56
C LEU A 607 1.48 -38.64 3.44
N GLN A 608 0.68 -37.71 2.89
CA GLN A 608 -0.43 -37.09 3.59
C GLN A 608 -1.64 -36.94 2.66
N PRO A 609 -2.81 -37.52 3.00
CA PRO A 609 -2.96 -38.60 3.98
C PRO A 609 -2.14 -39.83 3.55
N PRO A 610 -1.69 -40.68 4.50
CA PRO A 610 -0.82 -41.82 4.24
C PRO A 610 -1.58 -42.97 3.58
N LEU A 611 -1.96 -42.78 2.32
CA LEU A 611 -2.74 -43.74 1.55
C LEU A 611 -1.86 -44.79 0.84
N GLY A 612 -0.54 -44.70 0.94
CA GLY A 612 0.40 -45.68 0.37
C GLY A 612 0.69 -45.42 -1.11
N ASP A 613 1.04 -46.49 -1.83
CA ASP A 613 1.58 -46.40 -3.19
C ASP A 613 0.50 -46.52 -4.27
N PHE A 614 0.64 -45.69 -5.31
CA PHE A 614 -0.25 -45.62 -6.45
C PHE A 614 0.55 -45.52 -7.74
N ILE A 615 0.05 -46.18 -8.78
CA ILE A 615 0.40 -45.83 -10.16
C ILE A 615 -0.70 -44.93 -10.73
N GLU A 616 -0.30 -43.83 -11.36
CA GLU A 616 -1.18 -42.89 -12.04
C GLU A 616 -0.67 -42.68 -13.48
N ILE A 617 -1.46 -43.12 -14.47
CA ILE A 617 -1.17 -42.88 -15.88
C ILE A 617 -2.05 -41.74 -16.37
N LYS A 618 -1.43 -40.72 -16.98
CA LYS A 618 -2.14 -39.55 -17.55
C LYS A 618 -1.78 -39.29 -18.99
N ALA A 619 -2.76 -38.87 -19.76
CA ALA A 619 -2.54 -38.16 -21.02
C ALA A 619 -3.57 -37.03 -21.18
N ARG A 620 -3.17 -36.00 -21.93
CA ARG A 620 -4.04 -34.88 -22.28
C ARG A 620 -4.23 -34.79 -23.78
N THR A 621 -5.39 -34.31 -24.19
CA THR A 621 -5.70 -34.04 -25.60
C THR A 621 -6.83 -33.03 -25.73
N TRP A 622 -6.85 -32.34 -26.86
CA TRP A 622 -7.89 -31.37 -27.22
C TRP A 622 -9.04 -32.01 -28.00
N ALA A 623 -8.87 -33.27 -28.43
CA ALA A 623 -9.86 -33.98 -29.24
C ALA A 623 -10.49 -35.15 -28.48
N ARG A 624 -11.82 -35.14 -28.36
CA ARG A 624 -12.60 -36.20 -27.69
C ARG A 624 -12.30 -37.60 -28.24
N ARG A 625 -12.24 -37.77 -29.56
CA ARG A 625 -11.95 -39.07 -30.19
C ARG A 625 -10.56 -39.58 -29.83
N ASP A 626 -9.59 -38.68 -29.72
CA ASP A 626 -8.24 -39.01 -29.27
C ASP A 626 -8.22 -39.37 -27.77
N ALA A 627 -9.08 -38.74 -26.95
CA ALA A 627 -9.23 -39.08 -25.54
C ALA A 627 -9.78 -40.50 -25.37
N GLU A 628 -10.79 -40.89 -26.16
CA GLU A 628 -11.35 -42.24 -26.16
C GLU A 628 -10.30 -43.29 -26.59
N LYS A 629 -9.50 -42.99 -27.61
CA LYS A 629 -8.38 -43.85 -28.03
C LYS A 629 -7.31 -43.97 -26.93
N LYS A 630 -6.93 -42.86 -26.30
CA LYS A 630 -5.97 -42.82 -25.19
C LYS A 630 -6.48 -43.61 -23.98
N ALA A 631 -7.78 -43.56 -23.68
CA ALA A 631 -8.38 -44.35 -22.60
C ALA A 631 -8.23 -45.86 -22.81
N GLN A 632 -8.42 -46.34 -24.05
CA GLN A 632 -8.18 -47.75 -24.41
C GLN A 632 -6.70 -48.14 -24.25
N LEU A 633 -5.78 -47.28 -24.73
CA LEU A 633 -4.34 -47.50 -24.60
C LEU A 633 -3.85 -47.49 -23.14
N VAL A 634 -4.49 -46.71 -22.26
CA VAL A 634 -4.18 -46.69 -20.82
C VAL A 634 -4.48 -48.05 -20.17
N ALA A 635 -5.58 -48.71 -20.54
CA ALA A 635 -5.93 -50.03 -20.00
C ALA A 635 -4.92 -51.11 -20.44
N GLU A 636 -4.51 -51.07 -21.70
CA GLU A 636 -3.43 -51.94 -22.21
C GLU A 636 -2.11 -51.65 -21.50
N LEU A 637 -1.79 -50.38 -21.26
CA LEU A 637 -0.57 -49.96 -20.59
C LEU A 637 -0.55 -50.42 -19.12
N LEU A 638 -1.67 -50.38 -18.40
CA LEU A 638 -1.77 -50.96 -17.05
C LEU A 638 -1.48 -52.47 -17.05
N THR A 639 -2.07 -53.19 -18.01
CA THR A 639 -1.87 -54.64 -18.16
C THR A 639 -0.40 -54.96 -18.46
N THR A 640 0.21 -54.14 -19.32
CA THR A 640 1.63 -54.21 -19.70
C THR A 640 2.54 -54.02 -18.48
N LEU A 641 2.15 -53.17 -17.54
CA LEU A 641 2.88 -52.90 -16.30
C LEU A 641 2.58 -53.90 -15.17
N GLY A 642 1.79 -54.95 -15.44
CA GLY A 642 1.43 -55.97 -14.45
C GLY A 642 0.45 -55.48 -13.38
N VAL A 643 -0.29 -54.39 -13.66
CA VAL A 643 -1.23 -53.77 -12.73
C VAL A 643 -2.66 -54.17 -13.10
N GLN A 644 -3.39 -54.74 -12.15
CA GLN A 644 -4.76 -55.21 -12.39
C GLN A 644 -5.73 -54.03 -12.49
N ALA A 645 -6.44 -53.97 -13.62
CA ALA A 645 -7.31 -52.85 -13.98
C ALA A 645 -8.65 -52.82 -13.21
N GLU A 646 -8.98 -53.87 -12.48
CA GLU A 646 -10.19 -54.00 -11.64
C GLU A 646 -10.07 -53.22 -10.31
N ALA A 647 -8.87 -52.72 -9.97
CA ALA A 647 -8.60 -51.90 -8.79
C ALA A 647 -8.46 -50.39 -9.12
N ALA A 648 -8.90 -49.97 -10.31
CA ALA A 648 -8.84 -48.58 -10.75
C ALA A 648 -9.78 -47.70 -9.93
N LEU A 649 -9.25 -46.57 -9.45
CA LEU A 649 -10.00 -45.54 -8.73
C LEU A 649 -10.50 -44.48 -9.71
N GLU A 650 -11.76 -44.09 -9.54
CA GLU A 650 -12.38 -43.06 -10.36
C GLU A 650 -12.02 -41.64 -9.89
N GLU A 651 -11.78 -41.49 -8.59
CA GLU A 651 -11.54 -40.24 -7.87
C GLU A 651 -10.14 -39.62 -8.12
N ASP A 652 -10.02 -38.28 -8.06
CA ASP A 652 -8.71 -37.63 -7.96
C ASP A 652 -8.13 -37.77 -6.55
N TYR A 653 -6.83 -37.55 -6.38
CA TYR A 653 -6.23 -37.56 -5.04
C TYR A 653 -6.91 -36.55 -4.12
N ALA A 654 -7.38 -35.43 -4.67
CA ALA A 654 -8.13 -34.43 -3.92
C ALA A 654 -9.50 -34.94 -3.44
N ASP A 655 -10.14 -35.81 -4.22
CA ASP A 655 -11.45 -36.37 -3.91
C ASP A 655 -11.35 -37.49 -2.85
N LEU A 656 -10.25 -38.27 -2.89
CA LEU A 656 -9.92 -39.28 -1.88
C LEU A 656 -9.69 -38.72 -0.47
N VAL A 657 -9.33 -37.44 -0.34
CA VAL A 657 -9.16 -36.74 0.95
C VAL A 657 -10.44 -36.02 1.38
N GLY A 658 -11.36 -35.77 0.44
CA GLY A 658 -12.56 -34.98 0.64
C GLY A 658 -13.78 -35.75 1.20
N ALA A 659 -13.76 -37.08 1.17
CA ALA A 659 -14.91 -37.96 1.40
C ALA A 659 -15.34 -38.23 2.87
N ASP A 660 -15.05 -37.28 3.78
CA ASP A 660 -15.57 -37.27 5.16
C ASP A 660 -16.59 -36.15 5.37
#